data_AF-A0A6L8GS55-F1
#
_entry.id   AF-A0A6L8GS55-F1
#
_cell.length_a   1.000
_cell.length_b   1.000
_cell.length_c   1.000
_cell.angle_alpha   90.00
_cell.angle_beta   90.00
_cell.angle_gamma   90.00
#
_symmetry.space_group_name_H-M   'P 1'
#
loop_
_entity.id
_entity.type
_entity.pdbx_description
1 polymer ?
#
loop_
_entity_poly.entity_id
_entity_poly.type
_entity_poly.pdbx_seq_one_letter_code
_entity_poly.pdbx_strand_id
1 'polypeptide(L)'
;MKPRVSEPAFNVALGGIIRRKHPRWHDRIGIEQTGVLREGAGLKPDIMIRHPGGLPVAVETEYSPAHTVEEDARARLGKTLQGSGRRIEQSIALRIPDSLAAVNQQDLEQSIIASLLEFCVFSGEPQNPTRWPERGWIQGGIDDLAACIELTALSEDRIAEGLGILEIVISQTANLLRDHCADIPAQLERIANELHQQDGIQTTRMAMAIIANAMIFQAAIAGTGNGDQSFIIKIPDDLRGETGGLPKANLLNHWYSILNKVNYWPIFKIAIILLTPIPDRIAYHILSRLSTVSSELVALGTTSQHDLSGRMFQRLISDRKFLATFYTLPSSAALLAELAVARLDTNWSDKEAVKALRIADFACGTGALLNATYQAVLSRYRRHSGDDREIHAAMMEAVLVGSDIMPAATHLTASVLSSAHPTVPFANTSIITLPYGKQPTDTGHPTALGALDLIGEETTIPLFGTGQKRLRGSGSGNDQRIDIPHGGFDLVIMNPPFTRPTNHEVANVPVPSFAGFATKEDEQKAMSRKLNRIRRPGMAGHGNAGLASNFMDIAHAKLKRDGGVLALVLPASFLQGASWAGARRMLEEHYRDVAIISIAATGTTDCAFSADTGMAEVLIVANRKDNNEQGNRNVLFVNLFHRPRSILEAVATAWTVRQLPSAGQRVGPVSVGTGERLGCYIRGTFAEMGSAGVRSLETTEAAVGLTQGELWLPRRVDRLSIPVCRLGDLGRRGLLDRDINGATAGIARGPFDIVALRPGTIPTYPVLWRHEAQRETRLVVDPDRVAEIRPGGRQQAVAAWRNTSSRLHFTLDFRLNSQPRLSSCRLYDAGAVHRRSGMAELPLPGRALGNSPGPVGQHDAGAHGLLVDWHTSAPRAGSTHDLEASGPAGSRHTAALRRATGTGQDHIRRLQGSGTAAGERGLERRRSPGTRPGRIDPPAGAT
;
A
#
# COMPACT_ATOMS: atom_id res chain seq x y z
N MET A 1 -3.23 11.61 56.58
CA MET A 1 -2.88 11.33 55.16
C MET A 1 -4.08 11.72 54.30
N LYS A 2 -3.89 12.08 53.02
CA LYS A 2 -5.02 12.06 52.06
C LYS A 2 -5.41 10.59 51.81
N PRO A 3 -6.70 10.27 51.58
CA PRO A 3 -7.07 8.94 51.11
C PRO A 3 -6.45 8.69 49.73
N ARG A 4 -5.86 7.51 49.52
CA ARG A 4 -5.40 7.04 48.21
C ARG A 4 -6.56 6.34 47.51
N VAL A 5 -6.78 6.60 46.23
CA VAL A 5 -7.71 5.82 45.40
C VAL A 5 -7.22 4.37 45.38
N SER A 6 -8.10 3.42 45.68
CA SER A 6 -7.78 2.00 45.59
C SER A 6 -7.94 1.51 44.15
N GLU A 7 -7.15 0.51 43.78
CA GLU A 7 -7.14 -0.08 42.44
C GLU A 7 -8.53 -0.64 42.04
N PRO A 8 -9.30 -1.34 42.91
CA PRO A 8 -10.70 -1.67 42.60
C PRO A 8 -11.62 -0.47 42.38
N ALA A 9 -11.38 0.67 43.03
CA ALA A 9 -12.15 1.90 42.78
C ALA A 9 -11.77 2.54 41.43
N PHE A 10 -10.50 2.47 41.04
CA PHE A 10 -10.06 2.81 39.69
C PHE A 10 -10.67 1.87 38.64
N ASN A 11 -10.70 0.55 38.89
CA ASN A 11 -11.25 -0.46 37.96
C ASN A 11 -12.75 -0.28 37.73
N VAL A 12 -13.51 0.08 38.77
CA VAL A 12 -14.92 0.47 38.65
C VAL A 12 -15.09 1.75 37.81
N ALA A 13 -14.28 2.78 38.02
CA ALA A 13 -14.34 4.03 37.25
C ALA A 13 -13.92 3.82 35.78
N LEU A 14 -12.79 3.16 35.54
CA LEU A 14 -12.27 2.84 34.21
C LEU A 14 -13.25 1.96 33.43
N GLY A 15 -13.74 0.87 34.03
CA GLY A 15 -14.75 0.01 33.42
C GLY A 15 -16.06 0.75 33.16
N GLY A 16 -16.43 1.73 33.99
CA GLY A 16 -17.55 2.64 33.77
C GLY A 16 -17.36 3.55 32.56
N ILE A 17 -16.17 4.12 32.37
CA ILE A 17 -15.85 4.96 31.18
C ILE A 17 -15.81 4.09 29.92
N ILE A 18 -15.12 2.95 29.96
CA ILE A 18 -15.03 1.98 28.84
C ILE A 18 -16.43 1.50 28.42
N ARG A 19 -17.35 1.28 29.38
CA ARG A 19 -18.76 0.92 29.11
C ARG A 19 -19.52 2.00 28.32
N ARG A 20 -19.18 3.28 28.51
CA ARG A 20 -19.80 4.41 27.78
C ARG A 20 -19.12 4.68 26.44
N LYS A 21 -17.81 4.43 26.34
CA LYS A 21 -16.98 4.64 25.13
C LYS A 21 -17.19 3.63 23.99
N HIS A 22 -18.00 2.59 24.18
CA HIS A 22 -18.33 1.63 23.12
C HIS A 22 -19.71 0.98 23.38
N PRO A 23 -20.79 1.39 22.67
CA PRO A 23 -22.17 0.96 22.97
C PRO A 23 -22.35 -0.56 23.08
N ARG A 24 -21.68 -1.32 22.20
CA ARG A 24 -21.80 -2.79 22.14
C ARG A 24 -21.13 -3.52 23.31
N TRP A 25 -20.48 -2.82 24.25
CA TRP A 25 -19.85 -3.42 25.44
C TRP A 25 -20.69 -3.29 26.72
N HIS A 26 -21.85 -2.64 26.68
CA HIS A 26 -22.64 -2.24 27.87
C HIS A 26 -22.75 -3.35 28.95
N ASP A 27 -23.41 -4.46 28.62
CA ASP A 27 -23.63 -5.61 29.52
C ASP A 27 -22.48 -6.65 29.48
N ARG A 28 -21.41 -6.35 28.72
CA ARG A 28 -20.37 -7.31 28.34
C ARG A 28 -19.05 -7.10 29.08
N ILE A 29 -18.92 -6.01 29.84
CA ILE A 29 -17.80 -5.76 30.75
C ILE A 29 -18.13 -6.30 32.14
N GLY A 30 -17.40 -7.33 32.57
CA GLY A 30 -17.25 -7.68 33.97
C GLY A 30 -16.13 -6.85 34.60
N ILE A 31 -16.30 -6.40 35.84
CA ILE A 31 -15.30 -5.66 36.62
C ILE A 31 -15.14 -6.38 37.94
N GLU A 32 -13.92 -6.76 38.31
CA GLU A 32 -13.58 -7.34 39.62
C GLU A 32 -14.38 -8.62 39.95
N GLN A 33 -14.76 -9.41 38.93
CA GLN A 33 -15.68 -10.55 39.04
C GLN A 33 -14.96 -11.89 39.25
N THR A 34 -15.25 -12.55 40.38
CA THR A 34 -14.96 -13.97 40.62
C THR A 34 -15.94 -14.88 39.87
N GLY A 35 -15.60 -16.17 39.71
CA GLY A 35 -16.45 -17.14 38.99
C GLY A 35 -16.60 -16.88 37.48
N VAL A 36 -15.69 -16.09 36.89
CA VAL A 36 -15.68 -15.79 35.45
C VAL A 36 -14.87 -16.81 34.66
N LEU A 37 -13.89 -17.46 35.29
CA LEU A 37 -12.93 -18.39 34.67
C LEU A 37 -13.12 -19.82 35.19
N ARG A 38 -13.04 -20.81 34.29
CA ARG A 38 -13.22 -22.25 34.63
C ARG A 38 -12.11 -22.79 35.52
N GLU A 39 -10.92 -22.24 35.40
CA GLU A 39 -9.70 -22.73 36.02
C GLU A 39 -9.61 -22.43 37.53
N GLY A 40 -10.56 -21.65 38.08
CA GLY A 40 -10.69 -21.46 39.52
C GLY A 40 -11.66 -20.34 39.88
N ALA A 41 -12.65 -20.61 40.74
CA ALA A 41 -13.67 -19.63 41.12
C ALA A 41 -13.10 -18.36 41.78
N GLY A 42 -11.99 -18.49 42.50
CA GLY A 42 -11.26 -17.36 43.10
C GLY A 42 -10.42 -16.53 42.12
N LEU A 43 -10.28 -16.95 40.85
CA LEU A 43 -9.59 -16.16 39.84
C LEU A 43 -10.48 -14.98 39.42
N LYS A 44 -10.05 -13.79 39.85
CA LYS A 44 -10.72 -12.50 39.64
C LYS A 44 -9.88 -11.68 38.65
N PRO A 45 -10.34 -11.42 37.42
CA PRO A 45 -9.74 -10.42 36.52
C PRO A 45 -10.28 -9.04 36.85
N ASP A 46 -9.44 -8.01 36.72
CA ASP A 46 -9.78 -6.63 37.05
C ASP A 46 -10.89 -6.11 36.14
N ILE A 47 -10.69 -6.23 34.81
CA ILE A 47 -11.71 -5.91 33.81
C ILE A 47 -11.71 -7.02 32.74
N MET A 48 -12.88 -7.64 32.51
CA MET A 48 -13.09 -8.69 31.53
C MET A 48 -14.10 -8.25 30.46
N ILE A 49 -13.62 -8.06 29.23
CA ILE A 49 -14.39 -7.46 28.14
C ILE A 49 -14.79 -8.55 27.14
N ARG A 50 -16.06 -8.96 27.19
CA ARG A 50 -16.61 -10.07 26.39
C ARG A 50 -17.06 -9.60 25.01
N HIS A 51 -16.12 -9.25 24.13
CA HIS A 51 -16.40 -8.58 22.86
C HIS A 51 -17.47 -9.30 22.01
N PRO A 52 -18.52 -8.61 21.53
CA PRO A 52 -19.54 -9.21 20.67
C PRO A 52 -18.95 -9.55 19.30
N GLY A 53 -18.73 -10.84 19.05
CA GLY A 53 -18.07 -11.35 17.84
C GLY A 53 -16.54 -11.25 17.87
N GLY A 54 -15.93 -10.73 18.93
CA GLY A 54 -14.48 -10.77 19.15
C GLY A 54 -14.12 -11.76 20.27
N LEU A 55 -12.84 -12.02 20.49
CA LEU A 55 -12.32 -12.72 21.67
C LEU A 55 -12.74 -12.03 22.98
N PRO A 56 -12.76 -12.75 24.12
CA PRO A 56 -12.71 -12.11 25.41
C PRO A 56 -11.30 -11.53 25.64
N VAL A 57 -11.24 -10.24 26.00
CA VAL A 57 -9.99 -9.55 26.36
C VAL A 57 -9.99 -9.31 27.87
N ALA A 58 -8.94 -9.76 28.55
CA ALA A 58 -8.67 -9.37 29.93
C ALA A 58 -7.83 -8.09 29.95
N VAL A 59 -8.16 -7.14 30.81
CA VAL A 59 -7.32 -5.99 31.13
C VAL A 59 -6.99 -6.07 32.61
N GLU A 60 -5.70 -6.16 32.93
CA GLU A 60 -5.15 -6.19 34.28
C GLU A 60 -4.45 -4.86 34.56
N THR A 61 -4.47 -4.42 35.81
CA THR A 61 -4.18 -3.04 36.20
C THR A 61 -3.27 -2.97 37.41
N GLU A 62 -2.36 -1.98 37.45
CA GLU A 62 -1.52 -1.74 38.64
C GLU A 62 -1.00 -0.29 38.66
N TYR A 63 -0.92 0.32 39.84
CA TYR A 63 -0.34 1.65 40.00
C TYR A 63 1.18 1.68 39.79
N SER A 64 1.68 2.69 39.09
CA SER A 64 3.11 2.91 38.88
C SER A 64 3.86 3.13 40.22
N PRO A 65 5.03 2.48 40.45
CA PRO A 65 5.71 1.52 39.58
C PRO A 65 5.02 0.15 39.62
N ALA A 66 4.44 -0.24 38.48
CA ALA A 66 3.78 -1.53 38.32
C ALA A 66 4.84 -2.63 38.19
N HIS A 67 4.75 -3.64 39.06
CA HIS A 67 5.71 -4.73 39.19
C HIS A 67 5.16 -6.09 38.77
N THR A 68 3.84 -6.35 38.90
CA THR A 68 3.24 -7.67 38.59
C THR A 68 2.27 -7.66 37.41
N VAL A 69 1.74 -6.50 37.01
CA VAL A 69 0.67 -6.37 35.99
C VAL A 69 0.94 -7.10 34.67
N GLU A 70 2.20 -7.21 34.23
CA GLU A 70 2.54 -8.00 33.05
C GLU A 70 2.46 -9.52 33.30
N GLU A 71 2.83 -9.98 34.50
CA GLU A 71 2.75 -11.38 34.89
C GLU A 71 1.28 -11.78 35.10
N ASP A 72 0.48 -10.92 35.73
CA ASP A 72 -0.97 -11.10 35.87
C ASP A 72 -1.66 -11.14 34.51
N ALA A 73 -1.36 -10.21 33.59
CA ALA A 73 -1.89 -10.21 32.23
C ALA A 73 -1.50 -11.47 31.44
N ARG A 74 -0.22 -11.89 31.49
CA ARG A 74 0.23 -13.16 30.90
C ARG A 74 -0.50 -14.35 31.51
N ALA A 75 -0.73 -14.34 32.84
CA ALA A 75 -1.45 -15.39 33.55
C ALA A 75 -2.97 -15.43 33.24
N ARG A 76 -3.54 -14.47 32.50
CA ARG A 76 -4.91 -14.59 31.97
C ARG A 76 -4.97 -15.37 30.65
N LEU A 77 -3.88 -15.44 29.89
CA LEU A 77 -3.86 -16.17 28.63
C LEU A 77 -4.16 -17.66 28.82
N GLY A 78 -4.80 -18.24 27.82
CA GLY A 78 -5.15 -19.66 27.76
C GLY A 78 -6.27 -20.11 28.68
N LYS A 79 -6.68 -19.29 29.67
CA LYS A 79 -7.83 -19.54 30.57
C LYS A 79 -9.16 -19.38 29.84
N THR A 80 -10.23 -19.94 30.40
CA THR A 80 -11.50 -20.18 29.71
C THR A 80 -12.67 -19.55 30.45
N LEU A 81 -13.51 -18.78 29.75
CA LEU A 81 -14.72 -18.23 30.34
C LEU A 81 -15.71 -19.33 30.78
N GLN A 82 -16.17 -19.26 32.03
CA GLN A 82 -17.05 -20.26 32.63
C GLN A 82 -18.33 -20.46 31.83
N GLY A 83 -19.11 -19.38 31.64
CA GLY A 83 -20.41 -19.42 30.98
C GLY A 83 -20.42 -19.59 29.46
N SER A 84 -19.29 -19.43 28.76
CA SER A 84 -19.25 -19.51 27.29
C SER A 84 -18.22 -20.50 26.71
N GLY A 85 -17.30 -21.03 27.53
CA GLY A 85 -16.26 -21.95 27.06
C GLY A 85 -15.20 -21.29 26.15
N ARG A 86 -15.23 -19.96 26.01
CA ARG A 86 -14.31 -19.23 25.12
C ARG A 86 -12.99 -18.96 25.82
N ARG A 87 -11.89 -19.30 25.15
CA ARG A 87 -10.51 -19.10 25.61
C ARG A 87 -10.09 -17.63 25.51
N ILE A 88 -9.25 -17.18 26.43
CA ILE A 88 -8.57 -15.88 26.38
C ILE A 88 -7.27 -16.06 25.59
N GLU A 89 -7.26 -15.61 24.34
CA GLU A 89 -6.07 -15.62 23.46
C GLU A 89 -5.28 -14.31 23.51
N GLN A 90 -5.86 -13.23 24.09
CA GLN A 90 -5.22 -11.93 24.24
C GLN A 90 -5.58 -11.26 25.57
N SER A 91 -4.64 -10.51 26.13
CA SER A 91 -4.78 -9.71 27.35
C SER A 91 -3.99 -8.42 27.25
N ILE A 92 -4.32 -7.45 28.11
CA ILE A 92 -3.68 -6.14 28.19
C ILE A 92 -3.20 -5.92 29.62
N ALA A 93 -1.94 -5.51 29.79
CA ALA A 93 -1.45 -4.93 31.03
C ALA A 93 -1.58 -3.40 30.95
N LEU A 94 -2.10 -2.77 32.00
CA LEU A 94 -2.34 -1.32 32.08
C LEU A 94 -1.68 -0.74 33.34
N ARG A 95 -0.64 0.06 33.15
CA ARG A 95 0.02 0.80 34.23
C ARG A 95 -0.71 2.13 34.48
N ILE A 96 -1.20 2.29 35.70
CA ILE A 96 -1.94 3.48 36.15
C ILE A 96 -0.93 4.54 36.62
N PRO A 97 -1.01 5.80 36.15
CA PRO A 97 -0.22 6.90 36.70
C PRO A 97 -0.48 7.11 38.20
N ASP A 98 0.57 7.16 39.03
CA ASP A 98 0.43 7.36 40.50
C ASP A 98 -0.20 8.72 40.86
N SER A 99 -0.14 9.70 39.95
CA SER A 99 -0.91 10.95 40.07
C SER A 99 -2.41 10.73 40.27
N LEU A 100 -2.99 9.69 39.63
CA LEU A 100 -4.40 9.33 39.80
C LEU A 100 -4.70 8.71 41.18
N ALA A 101 -3.68 8.19 41.88
CA ALA A 101 -3.86 7.62 43.20
C ALA A 101 -4.18 8.68 44.27
N ALA A 102 -3.85 9.96 44.02
CA ALA A 102 -4.06 11.09 44.94
C ALA A 102 -5.27 11.98 44.60
N VAL A 103 -6.08 11.59 43.62
CA VAL A 103 -7.28 12.32 43.13
C VAL A 103 -8.49 12.06 44.04
N ASN A 104 -9.41 13.02 44.18
CA ASN A 104 -10.66 12.79 44.92
C ASN A 104 -11.57 11.85 44.12
N GLN A 105 -12.31 10.96 44.79
CA GLN A 105 -13.17 9.97 44.11
C GLN A 105 -14.23 10.60 43.18
N GLN A 106 -14.66 11.85 43.44
CA GLN A 106 -15.60 12.59 42.57
C GLN A 106 -14.94 13.07 41.25
N ASP A 107 -13.65 13.39 41.28
CA ASP A 107 -12.88 13.92 40.14
C ASP A 107 -12.20 12.80 39.32
N LEU A 108 -12.29 11.55 39.79
CA LEU A 108 -11.54 10.41 39.28
C LEU A 108 -11.85 10.09 37.81
N GLU A 109 -13.12 10.05 37.40
CA GLU A 109 -13.44 9.75 35.99
C GLU A 109 -12.90 10.81 35.02
N GLN A 110 -13.02 12.10 35.38
CA GLN A 110 -12.48 13.19 34.56
C GLN A 110 -10.95 13.13 34.50
N SER A 111 -10.31 12.81 35.62
CA SER A 111 -8.86 12.67 35.70
C SER A 111 -8.32 11.49 34.89
N ILE A 112 -9.06 10.36 34.84
CA ILE A 112 -8.75 9.23 33.96
C ILE A 112 -8.85 9.65 32.48
N ILE A 113 -9.93 10.35 32.10
CA ILE A 113 -10.14 10.82 30.72
C ILE A 113 -9.05 11.81 30.28
N ALA A 114 -8.56 12.66 31.19
CA ALA A 114 -7.51 13.64 30.93
C ALA A 114 -6.07 13.08 31.02
N SER A 115 -5.89 11.83 31.45
CA SER A 115 -4.56 11.23 31.65
C SER A 115 -4.06 10.46 30.43
N LEU A 116 -2.74 10.50 30.22
CA LEU A 116 -2.05 9.51 29.40
C LEU A 116 -1.91 8.21 30.21
N LEU A 117 -2.42 7.13 29.64
CA LEU A 117 -2.34 5.76 30.16
C LEU A 117 -1.21 5.01 29.45
N GLU A 118 -0.62 4.04 30.15
CA GLU A 118 0.48 3.22 29.62
C GLU A 118 0.06 1.76 29.57
N PHE A 119 0.06 1.14 28.38
CA PHE A 119 -0.44 -0.23 28.21
C PHE A 119 0.40 -1.06 27.24
N CYS A 120 0.37 -2.38 27.40
CA CYS A 120 0.93 -3.33 26.42
C CYS A 120 0.04 -4.56 26.28
N VAL A 121 0.09 -5.17 25.10
CA VAL A 121 -0.71 -6.34 24.73
C VAL A 121 0.12 -7.60 24.86
N PHE A 122 -0.51 -8.68 25.33
CA PHE A 122 -0.02 -10.05 25.19
C PHE A 122 -0.98 -10.86 24.32
N SER A 123 -0.44 -11.68 23.42
CA SER A 123 -1.22 -12.54 22.53
C SER A 123 -0.61 -13.93 22.32
N GLY A 124 -1.47 -14.90 22.04
CA GLY A 124 -1.07 -16.28 21.70
C GLY A 124 -1.00 -17.23 22.90
N GLU A 125 -0.16 -18.26 22.79
CA GLU A 125 -0.09 -19.33 23.79
C GLU A 125 0.61 -18.92 25.10
N PRO A 126 0.12 -19.33 26.29
CA PRO A 126 0.69 -18.94 27.58
C PRO A 126 2.15 -19.36 27.81
N GLN A 127 2.62 -20.35 27.05
CA GLN A 127 3.98 -20.89 27.15
C GLN A 127 5.02 -19.99 26.46
N ASN A 128 4.61 -19.18 25.49
CA ASN A 128 5.47 -18.24 24.76
C ASN A 128 4.62 -17.07 24.20
N PRO A 129 4.08 -16.20 25.07
CA PRO A 129 3.17 -15.14 24.67
C PRO A 129 3.92 -14.02 23.95
N THR A 130 3.35 -13.54 22.84
CA THR A 130 3.89 -12.39 22.11
C THR A 130 3.52 -11.12 22.88
N ARG A 131 4.51 -10.40 23.41
CA ARG A 131 4.34 -9.06 23.97
C ARG A 131 4.47 -8.01 22.87
N TRP A 132 3.48 -7.12 22.75
CA TRP A 132 3.56 -5.95 21.86
C TRP A 132 3.18 -4.66 22.60
N PRO A 133 4.01 -3.59 22.54
CA PRO A 133 5.33 -3.50 21.91
C PRO A 133 6.33 -4.50 22.49
N GLU A 134 7.34 -4.88 21.71
CA GLU A 134 8.43 -5.77 22.10
C GLU A 134 9.20 -5.19 23.31
N ARG A 135 9.20 -3.85 23.47
CA ARG A 135 9.82 -3.13 24.59
C ARG A 135 9.03 -1.88 24.97
N GLY A 136 8.97 -1.58 26.27
CA GLY A 136 8.28 -0.40 26.79
C GLY A 136 6.76 -0.54 26.76
N TRP A 137 6.07 0.58 26.68
CA TRP A 137 4.61 0.69 26.79
C TRP A 137 4.06 1.61 25.70
N ILE A 138 2.89 1.28 25.17
CA ILE A 138 2.07 2.20 24.36
C ILE A 138 1.64 3.33 25.28
N GLN A 139 1.73 4.58 24.82
CA GLN A 139 1.22 5.74 25.54
C GLN A 139 0.04 6.33 24.76
N GLY A 140 -1.09 6.54 25.42
CA GLY A 140 -2.31 7.05 24.78
C GLY A 140 -3.40 7.42 25.77
N GLY A 141 -4.45 8.09 25.29
CA GLY A 141 -5.62 8.41 26.10
C GLY A 141 -6.57 7.21 26.25
N ILE A 142 -7.68 7.43 26.97
CA ILE A 142 -8.74 6.42 27.11
C ILE A 142 -9.32 5.96 25.76
N ASP A 143 -9.31 6.84 24.75
CA ASP A 143 -9.75 6.55 23.38
C ASP A 143 -8.76 5.70 22.57
N ASP A 144 -7.50 5.68 22.97
CA ASP A 144 -6.47 4.83 22.35
C ASP A 144 -6.47 3.45 23.03
N LEU A 145 -6.67 3.40 24.36
CA LEU A 145 -6.92 2.15 25.10
C LEU A 145 -8.19 1.44 24.60
N ALA A 146 -9.30 2.17 24.40
CA ALA A 146 -10.53 1.60 23.86
C ALA A 146 -10.33 1.03 22.44
N ALA A 147 -9.63 1.75 21.55
CA ALA A 147 -9.29 1.24 20.23
C ALA A 147 -8.33 0.02 20.29
N CYS A 148 -7.40 -0.01 21.26
CA CYS A 148 -6.54 -1.16 21.50
C CYS A 148 -7.36 -2.40 21.91
N ILE A 149 -8.29 -2.25 22.86
CA ILE A 149 -9.22 -3.32 23.28
C ILE A 149 -10.02 -3.85 22.09
N GLU A 150 -10.56 -2.97 21.24
CA GLU A 150 -11.33 -3.36 20.04
C GLU A 150 -10.47 -4.18 19.06
N LEU A 151 -9.22 -3.75 18.82
CA LEU A 151 -8.30 -4.42 17.90
C LEU A 151 -7.73 -5.74 18.46
N THR A 152 -7.52 -5.84 19.78
CA THR A 152 -7.08 -7.08 20.46
C THR A 152 -8.19 -8.12 20.63
N ALA A 153 -9.45 -7.74 20.43
CA ALA A 153 -10.55 -8.69 20.35
C ALA A 153 -10.53 -9.52 19.05
N LEU A 154 -9.54 -9.34 18.17
CA LEU A 154 -9.43 -10.02 16.88
C LEU A 154 -8.25 -10.99 16.89
N SER A 155 -8.53 -12.28 16.68
CA SER A 155 -7.51 -13.32 16.60
C SER A 155 -6.93 -13.42 15.18
N GLU A 156 -5.69 -12.96 15.00
CA GLU A 156 -4.94 -13.15 13.75
C GLU A 156 -4.75 -14.64 13.43
N ASP A 157 -4.57 -15.48 14.46
CA ASP A 157 -4.39 -16.93 14.30
C ASP A 157 -5.65 -17.61 13.74
N ARG A 158 -6.84 -17.28 14.28
CA ARG A 158 -8.12 -17.77 13.72
C ARG A 158 -8.39 -17.23 12.32
N ILE A 159 -7.95 -16.00 12.00
CA ILE A 159 -8.03 -15.45 10.64
C ILE A 159 -7.15 -16.26 9.69
N ALA A 160 -5.93 -16.64 10.10
CA ALA A 160 -5.02 -17.46 9.31
C ALA A 160 -5.52 -18.90 9.14
N GLU A 161 -6.07 -19.52 10.19
CA GLU A 161 -6.66 -20.86 10.17
C GLU A 161 -7.83 -20.94 9.18
N GLY A 162 -8.85 -20.08 9.34
CA GLY A 162 -10.02 -20.07 8.45
C GLY A 162 -9.67 -19.64 7.02
N LEU A 163 -8.67 -18.78 6.83
CA LEU A 163 -8.12 -18.48 5.51
C LEU A 163 -7.52 -19.73 4.85
N GLY A 164 -6.72 -20.52 5.59
CA GLY A 164 -6.12 -21.75 5.07
C GLY A 164 -7.17 -22.78 4.63
N ILE A 165 -8.23 -22.95 5.43
CA ILE A 165 -9.38 -23.81 5.07
C ILE A 165 -10.03 -23.29 3.76
N LEU A 166 -10.31 -21.99 3.70
CA LEU A 166 -10.97 -21.35 2.55
C LEU A 166 -10.13 -21.43 1.25
N GLU A 167 -8.81 -21.23 1.33
CA GLU A 167 -7.86 -21.37 0.21
C GLU A 167 -7.84 -22.79 -0.37
N ILE A 168 -7.77 -23.80 0.50
CA ILE A 168 -7.78 -25.23 0.13
C ILE A 168 -9.08 -25.55 -0.60
N VAL A 169 -10.21 -25.13 -0.03
CA VAL A 169 -11.55 -25.49 -0.51
C VAL A 169 -11.86 -24.81 -1.84
N ILE A 170 -11.53 -23.53 -2.01
CA ILE A 170 -11.69 -22.83 -3.28
C ILE A 170 -10.75 -23.40 -4.35
N SER A 171 -9.51 -23.77 -3.99
CA SER A 171 -8.61 -24.45 -4.93
C SER A 171 -9.16 -25.80 -5.39
N GLN A 172 -9.77 -26.58 -4.48
CA GLN A 172 -10.41 -27.85 -4.81
C GLN A 172 -11.64 -27.68 -5.70
N THR A 173 -12.54 -26.73 -5.41
CA THR A 173 -13.75 -26.52 -6.24
C THR A 173 -13.43 -25.89 -7.59
N ALA A 174 -12.40 -25.05 -7.68
CA ALA A 174 -11.94 -24.48 -8.94
C ALA A 174 -11.29 -25.54 -9.85
N ASN A 175 -10.49 -26.46 -9.28
CA ASN A 175 -9.97 -27.61 -10.02
C ASN A 175 -11.13 -28.51 -10.48
N LEU A 176 -12.03 -28.90 -9.58
CA LEU A 176 -13.20 -29.75 -9.90
C LEU A 176 -14.03 -29.16 -11.05
N LEU A 177 -14.27 -27.85 -11.04
CA LEU A 177 -14.97 -27.16 -12.14
C LEU A 177 -14.19 -27.24 -13.46
N ARG A 178 -12.86 -27.06 -13.46
CA ARG A 178 -12.04 -27.20 -14.68
C ARG A 178 -12.01 -28.63 -15.20
N ASP A 179 -11.79 -29.60 -14.32
CA ASP A 179 -11.66 -31.01 -14.69
C ASP A 179 -12.93 -31.52 -15.38
N HIS A 180 -14.11 -31.07 -14.95
CA HIS A 180 -15.41 -31.46 -15.52
C HIS A 180 -15.89 -30.57 -16.68
N CYS A 181 -15.39 -29.33 -16.81
CA CYS A 181 -15.70 -28.44 -17.94
C CYS A 181 -14.59 -28.43 -19.02
N ALA A 182 -13.58 -29.30 -18.92
CA ALA A 182 -12.53 -29.45 -19.94
C ALA A 182 -13.10 -29.75 -21.34
N ASP A 183 -14.14 -30.59 -21.40
CA ASP A 183 -14.87 -30.92 -22.63
C ASP A 183 -15.96 -29.88 -23.00
N ILE A 184 -16.16 -28.84 -22.19
CA ILE A 184 -17.20 -27.81 -22.36
C ILE A 184 -16.63 -26.38 -22.18
N PRO A 185 -15.65 -25.95 -23.00
CA PRO A 185 -14.92 -24.69 -22.82
C PRO A 185 -15.83 -23.45 -22.80
N ALA A 186 -16.96 -23.47 -23.52
CA ALA A 186 -17.92 -22.36 -23.56
C ALA A 186 -18.49 -21.96 -22.18
N GLN A 187 -18.48 -22.86 -21.18
CA GLN A 187 -18.89 -22.53 -19.80
C GLN A 187 -17.81 -21.75 -19.06
N LEU A 188 -16.54 -22.12 -19.25
CA LEU A 188 -15.37 -21.43 -18.69
C LEU A 188 -15.17 -20.07 -19.38
N GLU A 189 -15.28 -20.01 -20.71
CA GLU A 189 -15.30 -18.76 -21.47
C GLU A 189 -16.39 -17.80 -20.99
N ARG A 190 -17.60 -18.30 -20.72
CA ARG A 190 -18.67 -17.44 -20.18
C ARG A 190 -18.32 -16.89 -18.80
N ILE A 191 -17.80 -17.72 -17.89
CA ILE A 191 -17.33 -17.26 -16.57
C ILE A 191 -16.22 -16.21 -16.70
N ALA A 192 -15.27 -16.41 -17.62
CA ALA A 192 -14.17 -15.48 -17.87
C ALA A 192 -14.66 -14.14 -18.45
N ASN A 193 -15.60 -14.18 -19.40
CA ASN A 193 -16.23 -12.98 -19.97
C ASN A 193 -16.98 -12.16 -18.92
N GLU A 194 -17.80 -12.78 -18.06
CA GLU A 194 -18.56 -12.09 -17.00
C GLU A 194 -17.64 -11.47 -15.92
N LEU A 195 -16.43 -12.03 -15.74
CA LEU A 195 -15.38 -11.48 -14.87
C LEU A 195 -14.44 -10.46 -15.57
N HIS A 196 -14.57 -10.26 -16.88
CA HIS A 196 -13.67 -9.47 -17.72
C HIS A 196 -12.19 -9.93 -17.63
N GLN A 197 -11.98 -11.26 -17.59
CA GLN A 197 -10.67 -11.91 -17.47
C GLN A 197 -10.43 -12.88 -18.65
N GLN A 198 -9.17 -13.29 -18.86
CA GLN A 198 -8.86 -14.44 -19.72
C GLN A 198 -9.22 -15.75 -19.00
N ASP A 199 -9.46 -16.82 -19.75
CA ASP A 199 -9.65 -18.12 -19.11
C ASP A 199 -8.35 -18.61 -18.45
N GLY A 200 -8.45 -19.03 -17.20
CA GLY A 200 -7.32 -19.53 -16.41
C GLY A 200 -7.74 -19.95 -15.01
N ILE A 201 -6.87 -20.70 -14.31
CA ILE A 201 -7.18 -21.21 -12.95
C ILE A 201 -7.48 -20.09 -11.96
N GLN A 202 -6.85 -18.91 -12.11
CA GLN A 202 -7.12 -17.73 -11.27
C GLN A 202 -8.56 -17.22 -11.45
N THR A 203 -9.06 -17.18 -12.69
CA THR A 203 -10.44 -16.80 -13.03
C THR A 203 -11.46 -17.78 -12.46
N THR A 204 -11.14 -19.08 -12.47
CA THR A 204 -11.99 -20.12 -11.84
C THR A 204 -11.97 -20.02 -10.32
N ARG A 205 -10.80 -19.75 -9.71
CA ARG A 205 -10.68 -19.48 -8.26
C ARG A 205 -11.46 -18.23 -7.87
N MET A 206 -11.38 -17.14 -8.64
CA MET A 206 -12.19 -15.93 -8.43
C MET A 206 -13.69 -16.25 -8.44
N ALA A 207 -14.16 -17.01 -9.43
CA ALA A 207 -15.58 -17.39 -9.52
C ALA A 207 -16.03 -18.22 -8.31
N MET A 208 -15.21 -19.19 -7.87
CA MET A 208 -15.50 -20.00 -6.68
C MET A 208 -15.41 -19.20 -5.38
N ALA A 209 -14.49 -18.24 -5.28
CA ALA A 209 -14.36 -17.34 -4.14
C ALA A 209 -15.59 -16.43 -4.00
N ILE A 210 -16.10 -15.89 -5.11
CA ILE A 210 -17.32 -15.08 -5.15
C ILE A 210 -18.55 -15.89 -4.71
N ILE A 211 -18.69 -17.13 -5.19
CA ILE A 211 -19.79 -18.03 -4.79
C ILE A 211 -19.68 -18.42 -3.30
N ALA A 212 -18.46 -18.71 -2.81
CA ALA A 212 -18.21 -18.99 -1.39
C ALA A 212 -18.59 -17.80 -0.50
N ASN A 213 -18.16 -16.59 -0.86
CA ASN A 213 -18.52 -15.34 -0.17
C ASN A 213 -20.03 -15.11 -0.15
N ALA A 214 -20.75 -15.35 -1.25
CA ALA A 214 -22.22 -15.23 -1.26
C ALA A 214 -22.90 -16.26 -0.33
N MET A 215 -22.38 -17.49 -0.21
CA MET A 215 -22.90 -18.48 0.74
C MET A 215 -22.61 -18.12 2.21
N ILE A 216 -21.39 -17.65 2.50
CA ILE A 216 -20.99 -17.21 3.84
C ILE A 216 -21.78 -15.95 4.25
N PHE A 217 -21.97 -15.00 3.32
CA PHE A 217 -22.80 -13.81 3.54
C PHE A 217 -24.28 -14.17 3.74
N GLN A 218 -24.81 -15.16 3.00
CA GLN A 218 -26.15 -15.70 3.25
C GLN A 218 -26.29 -16.26 4.67
N ALA A 219 -25.30 -17.03 5.15
CA ALA A 219 -25.29 -17.54 6.52
C ALA A 219 -25.20 -16.41 7.57
N ALA A 220 -24.45 -15.34 7.28
CA ALA A 220 -24.33 -14.15 8.12
C ALA A 220 -25.62 -13.30 8.22
N ILE A 221 -26.49 -13.34 7.21
CA ILE A 221 -27.78 -12.61 7.19
C ILE A 221 -28.99 -13.51 7.43
N ALA A 222 -28.79 -14.79 7.74
CA ALA A 222 -29.89 -15.71 8.01
C ALA A 222 -30.70 -15.27 9.24
N GLY A 223 -32.01 -15.49 9.20
CA GLY A 223 -32.95 -14.97 10.20
C GLY A 223 -33.29 -13.48 10.04
N THR A 224 -32.55 -12.71 9.24
CA THR A 224 -33.01 -11.39 8.77
C THR A 224 -33.98 -11.52 7.59
N GLY A 225 -34.63 -10.44 7.18
CA GLY A 225 -35.61 -10.46 6.10
C GLY A 225 -35.91 -9.08 5.55
N ASN A 226 -36.94 -8.98 4.71
CA ASN A 226 -37.53 -7.69 4.36
C ASN A 226 -38.35 -7.12 5.54
N GLY A 227 -38.59 -5.80 5.53
CA GLY A 227 -39.16 -5.08 6.68
C GLY A 227 -40.59 -5.49 7.09
N ASP A 228 -41.33 -6.17 6.21
CA ASP A 228 -42.66 -6.74 6.49
C ASP A 228 -42.62 -8.22 6.93
N GLN A 229 -41.42 -8.80 7.06
CA GLN A 229 -41.14 -10.21 7.37
C GLN A 229 -41.76 -11.25 6.41
N SER A 230 -42.29 -10.85 5.25
CA SER A 230 -42.84 -11.76 4.22
C SER A 230 -41.79 -12.59 3.48
N PHE A 231 -40.52 -12.40 3.81
CA PHE A 231 -39.40 -13.24 3.39
C PHE A 231 -38.25 -13.15 4.41
N ILE A 232 -38.00 -14.26 5.07
CA ILE A 232 -36.84 -14.47 5.94
C ILE A 232 -35.75 -15.20 5.14
N ILE A 233 -34.52 -14.73 5.25
CA ILE A 233 -33.34 -15.36 4.64
C ILE A 233 -32.97 -16.59 5.46
N LYS A 234 -32.78 -17.71 4.76
CA LYS A 234 -32.47 -19.01 5.35
C LYS A 234 -30.97 -19.28 5.33
N ILE A 235 -30.46 -20.13 6.24
CA ILE A 235 -29.08 -20.62 6.07
C ILE A 235 -28.99 -21.53 4.83
N PRO A 236 -27.81 -21.68 4.19
CA PRO A 236 -27.65 -22.57 3.04
C PRO A 236 -28.09 -24.02 3.29
N ASP A 237 -27.96 -24.50 4.54
CA ASP A 237 -28.37 -25.86 4.92
C ASP A 237 -29.90 -26.06 4.93
N ASP A 238 -30.72 -25.03 5.19
CA ASP A 238 -32.20 -25.10 5.11
C ASP A 238 -32.72 -25.22 3.67
N LEU A 239 -31.84 -25.06 2.68
CA LEU A 239 -32.17 -25.13 1.25
C LEU A 239 -31.84 -26.51 0.63
N ARG A 240 -31.33 -27.45 1.44
CA ARG A 240 -31.03 -28.83 1.05
C ARG A 240 -32.32 -29.56 0.64
N GLY A 241 -32.19 -30.47 -0.33
CA GLY A 241 -33.28 -31.35 -0.76
C GLY A 241 -33.42 -32.58 0.14
N GLU A 242 -34.40 -33.42 -0.16
CA GLU A 242 -34.69 -34.68 0.55
C GLU A 242 -33.49 -35.65 0.60
N THR A 243 -32.58 -35.55 -0.36
CA THR A 243 -31.31 -36.31 -0.43
C THR A 243 -30.17 -35.71 0.40
N GLY A 244 -30.42 -34.65 1.17
CA GLY A 244 -29.46 -34.01 2.07
C GLY A 244 -28.43 -33.08 1.40
N GLY A 245 -28.32 -33.06 0.07
CA GLY A 245 -27.47 -32.11 -0.66
C GLY A 245 -28.17 -30.82 -1.06
N LEU A 246 -27.40 -29.78 -1.40
CA LEU A 246 -27.89 -28.44 -1.75
C LEU A 246 -28.12 -28.30 -3.27
N PRO A 247 -29.37 -28.23 -3.77
CA PRO A 247 -29.64 -28.15 -5.20
C PRO A 247 -29.38 -26.74 -5.75
N LYS A 248 -28.74 -26.64 -6.93
CA LYS A 248 -28.43 -25.37 -7.60
C LYS A 248 -29.66 -24.48 -7.78
N ALA A 249 -30.79 -25.08 -8.16
CA ALA A 249 -32.07 -24.39 -8.35
C ALA A 249 -32.60 -23.76 -7.06
N ASN A 250 -32.53 -24.46 -5.92
CA ASN A 250 -32.99 -23.94 -4.62
C ASN A 250 -32.17 -22.71 -4.21
N LEU A 251 -30.84 -22.80 -4.33
CA LEU A 251 -29.93 -21.71 -3.97
C LEU A 251 -30.14 -20.49 -4.88
N LEU A 252 -30.20 -20.69 -6.20
CA LEU A 252 -30.47 -19.61 -7.16
C LEU A 252 -31.83 -18.95 -6.91
N ASN A 253 -32.90 -19.72 -6.70
CA ASN A 253 -34.23 -19.18 -6.39
C ASN A 253 -34.26 -18.37 -5.08
N HIS A 254 -33.53 -18.82 -4.06
CA HIS A 254 -33.39 -18.07 -2.81
C HIS A 254 -32.58 -16.78 -3.02
N TRP A 255 -31.45 -16.83 -3.74
CA TRP A 255 -30.66 -15.65 -4.08
C TRP A 255 -31.44 -14.63 -4.92
N TYR A 256 -32.22 -15.07 -5.92
CA TYR A 256 -33.16 -14.19 -6.63
C TYR A 256 -34.21 -13.58 -5.70
N SER A 257 -34.64 -14.30 -4.66
CA SER A 257 -35.57 -13.76 -3.65
C SER A 257 -34.91 -12.69 -2.77
N ILE A 258 -33.65 -12.92 -2.34
CA ILE A 258 -32.84 -11.90 -1.63
C ILE A 258 -32.68 -10.65 -2.50
N LEU A 259 -32.31 -10.78 -3.78
CA LEU A 259 -32.18 -9.66 -4.72
C LEU A 259 -33.48 -8.84 -4.86
N ASN A 260 -34.63 -9.51 -4.97
CA ASN A 260 -35.89 -8.83 -5.25
C ASN A 260 -36.62 -8.31 -3.99
N LYS A 261 -36.32 -8.84 -2.80
CA LYS A 261 -37.02 -8.48 -1.54
C LYS A 261 -36.15 -7.77 -0.50
N VAL A 262 -34.85 -8.08 -0.43
CA VAL A 262 -33.91 -7.54 0.57
C VAL A 262 -32.77 -6.72 -0.08
N ASN A 263 -32.67 -6.73 -1.41
CA ASN A 263 -31.93 -5.77 -2.22
C ASN A 263 -30.38 -5.82 -2.09
N TYR A 264 -29.79 -6.93 -1.62
CA TYR A 264 -28.33 -7.18 -1.66
C TYR A 264 -27.77 -7.45 -3.08
N TRP A 265 -28.05 -6.55 -4.01
CA TRP A 265 -27.65 -6.59 -5.42
C TRP A 265 -26.15 -6.73 -5.67
N PRO A 266 -25.25 -6.01 -4.97
CA PRO A 266 -23.82 -6.11 -5.24
C PRO A 266 -23.26 -7.51 -5.00
N ILE A 267 -23.82 -8.23 -4.02
CA ILE A 267 -23.31 -9.53 -3.57
C ILE A 267 -23.89 -10.66 -4.42
N PHE A 268 -25.22 -10.78 -4.47
CA PHE A 268 -25.86 -11.96 -5.07
C PHE A 268 -25.98 -11.90 -6.59
N LYS A 269 -25.96 -10.72 -7.24
CA LYS A 269 -26.11 -10.61 -8.71
C LYS A 269 -25.02 -11.40 -9.45
N ILE A 270 -23.75 -11.14 -9.12
CA ILE A 270 -22.63 -11.79 -9.81
C ILE A 270 -22.48 -13.26 -9.39
N ALA A 271 -22.77 -13.61 -8.13
CA ALA A 271 -22.78 -15.01 -7.68
C ALA A 271 -23.83 -15.86 -8.42
N ILE A 272 -25.03 -15.31 -8.68
CA ILE A 272 -26.04 -15.92 -9.55
C ILE A 272 -25.49 -16.09 -10.98
N ILE A 273 -24.90 -15.03 -11.56
CA ILE A 273 -24.37 -15.04 -12.93
C ILE A 273 -23.29 -16.12 -13.10
N LEU A 274 -22.39 -16.27 -12.12
CA LEU A 274 -21.29 -17.24 -12.14
C LEU A 274 -21.75 -18.69 -11.85
N LEU A 275 -22.77 -18.87 -11.01
CA LEU A 275 -23.32 -20.20 -10.68
C LEU A 275 -24.24 -20.73 -11.78
N THR A 276 -24.92 -19.84 -12.53
CA THR A 276 -25.85 -20.19 -13.62
C THR A 276 -25.24 -21.11 -14.70
N PRO A 277 -24.05 -20.82 -15.30
CA PRO A 277 -23.47 -21.66 -16.36
C PRO A 277 -22.93 -23.01 -15.87
N ILE A 278 -22.80 -23.25 -14.56
CA ILE A 278 -22.26 -24.49 -14.02
C ILE A 278 -23.32 -25.61 -14.11
N PRO A 279 -23.02 -26.78 -14.71
CA PRO A 279 -23.92 -27.93 -14.77
C PRO A 279 -24.34 -28.45 -13.40
N ASP A 280 -25.58 -28.92 -13.26
CA ASP A 280 -26.16 -29.22 -11.94
C ASP A 280 -25.44 -30.34 -11.16
N ARG A 281 -24.94 -31.38 -11.86
CA ARG A 281 -24.11 -32.45 -11.23
C ARG A 281 -22.82 -31.87 -10.63
N ILE A 282 -22.18 -30.93 -11.33
CA ILE A 282 -20.92 -30.28 -10.90
C ILE A 282 -21.23 -29.30 -9.76
N ALA A 283 -22.26 -28.48 -9.92
CA ALA A 283 -22.72 -27.53 -8.91
C ALA A 283 -23.08 -28.23 -7.59
N TYR A 284 -23.74 -29.39 -7.63
CA TYR A 284 -24.05 -30.18 -6.42
C TYR A 284 -22.80 -30.52 -5.60
N HIS A 285 -21.72 -30.98 -6.25
CA HIS A 285 -20.46 -31.29 -5.56
C HIS A 285 -19.74 -30.03 -5.04
N ILE A 286 -19.75 -28.94 -5.81
CA ILE A 286 -19.16 -27.64 -5.41
C ILE A 286 -19.90 -27.06 -4.19
N LEU A 287 -21.21 -26.89 -4.30
CA LEU A 287 -22.05 -26.31 -3.26
C LEU A 287 -22.04 -27.15 -1.98
N SER A 288 -21.97 -28.48 -2.09
CA SER A 288 -21.84 -29.35 -0.91
C SER A 288 -20.54 -29.10 -0.14
N ARG A 289 -19.39 -28.96 -0.83
CA ARG A 289 -18.11 -28.61 -0.18
C ARG A 289 -18.14 -27.21 0.44
N LEU A 290 -18.67 -26.23 -0.30
CA LEU A 290 -18.79 -24.85 0.19
C LEU A 290 -19.71 -24.72 1.41
N SER A 291 -20.81 -25.49 1.48
CA SER A 291 -21.73 -25.46 2.62
C SER A 291 -21.09 -26.02 3.89
N THR A 292 -20.40 -27.17 3.82
CA THR A 292 -19.66 -27.73 4.97
C THR A 292 -18.66 -26.73 5.54
N VAL A 293 -17.90 -26.08 4.65
CA VAL A 293 -16.83 -25.15 5.02
C VAL A 293 -17.40 -23.82 5.52
N SER A 294 -18.54 -23.37 5.00
CA SER A 294 -19.28 -22.26 5.61
C SER A 294 -19.64 -22.57 7.08
N SER A 295 -20.03 -23.81 7.39
CA SER A 295 -20.36 -24.23 8.75
C SER A 295 -19.13 -24.42 9.64
N GLU A 296 -17.98 -24.86 9.10
CA GLU A 296 -16.69 -24.88 9.80
C GLU A 296 -16.18 -23.46 10.13
N LEU A 297 -16.25 -22.52 9.19
CA LEU A 297 -15.88 -21.11 9.41
C LEU A 297 -16.81 -20.43 10.44
N VAL A 298 -18.09 -20.79 10.46
CA VAL A 298 -19.03 -20.38 11.51
C VAL A 298 -18.67 -20.99 12.87
N ALA A 299 -18.17 -22.24 12.91
CA ALA A 299 -17.72 -22.88 14.16
C ALA A 299 -16.51 -22.15 14.79
N LEU A 300 -15.52 -21.75 13.97
CA LEU A 300 -14.34 -20.97 14.40
C LEU A 300 -14.71 -19.59 14.98
N GLY A 301 -15.86 -19.03 14.56
CA GLY A 301 -16.33 -17.68 14.91
C GLY A 301 -17.80 -17.66 15.33
N THR A 302 -18.17 -18.45 16.35
CA THR A 302 -19.57 -18.78 16.75
C THR A 302 -20.46 -17.62 17.23
N THR A 303 -20.03 -16.36 17.13
CA THR A 303 -20.92 -15.18 17.12
C THR A 303 -20.32 -13.99 16.34
N SER A 304 -19.44 -14.29 15.38
CA SER A 304 -18.43 -13.39 14.80
C SER A 304 -18.54 -13.20 13.27
N GLN A 305 -19.57 -13.79 12.66
CA GLN A 305 -19.66 -14.16 11.23
C GLN A 305 -19.45 -13.04 10.19
N HIS A 306 -19.40 -11.77 10.61
CA HIS A 306 -19.48 -10.62 9.72
C HIS A 306 -18.07 -10.05 9.44
N ASP A 307 -17.45 -9.47 10.48
CA ASP A 307 -16.10 -8.89 10.39
C ASP A 307 -15.02 -9.95 10.15
N LEU A 308 -15.15 -11.13 10.78
CA LEU A 308 -14.18 -12.22 10.61
C LEU A 308 -14.13 -12.72 9.16
N SER A 309 -15.29 -13.03 8.58
CA SER A 309 -15.41 -13.53 7.20
C SER A 309 -15.05 -12.46 6.17
N GLY A 310 -15.44 -11.20 6.39
CA GLY A 310 -15.02 -10.08 5.55
C GLY A 310 -13.50 -9.91 5.51
N ARG A 311 -12.80 -10.01 6.65
CA ARG A 311 -11.33 -9.95 6.73
C ARG A 311 -10.65 -11.16 6.12
N MET A 312 -11.14 -12.38 6.36
CA MET A 312 -10.64 -13.60 5.72
C MET A 312 -10.72 -13.48 4.20
N PHE A 313 -11.86 -13.03 3.66
CA PHE A 313 -12.06 -12.85 2.23
C PHE A 313 -11.20 -11.73 1.64
N GLN A 314 -11.09 -10.58 2.33
CA GLN A 314 -10.17 -9.51 1.92
C GLN A 314 -8.71 -9.98 1.89
N ARG A 315 -8.27 -10.79 2.87
CA ARG A 315 -6.90 -11.33 2.95
C ARG A 315 -6.63 -12.38 1.87
N LEU A 316 -7.57 -13.30 1.65
CA LEU A 316 -7.57 -14.28 0.55
C LEU A 316 -7.33 -13.60 -0.80
N ILE A 317 -8.09 -12.55 -1.09
CA ILE A 317 -8.01 -11.82 -2.37
C ILE A 317 -6.75 -10.97 -2.48
N SER A 318 -6.16 -10.60 -1.34
CA SER A 318 -4.89 -9.86 -1.26
C SER A 318 -3.65 -10.75 -1.38
N ASP A 319 -3.76 -12.08 -1.26
CA ASP A 319 -2.61 -12.98 -1.51
C ASP A 319 -2.39 -13.18 -3.02
N ARG A 320 -1.21 -12.78 -3.48
CA ARG A 320 -0.76 -12.92 -4.86
C ARG A 320 -0.68 -14.39 -5.34
N LYS A 321 -0.49 -15.37 -4.45
CA LYS A 321 -0.60 -16.81 -4.77
C LYS A 321 -2.00 -17.20 -5.22
N PHE A 322 -3.01 -16.49 -4.70
CA PHE A 322 -4.41 -16.81 -4.88
C PHE A 322 -5.05 -16.07 -6.07
N LEU A 323 -4.65 -14.81 -6.35
CA LEU A 323 -5.18 -14.02 -7.48
C LEU A 323 -4.17 -13.18 -8.30
N ALA A 324 -2.87 -13.28 -8.03
CA ALA A 324 -1.79 -12.61 -8.79
C ALA A 324 -1.82 -11.06 -8.80
N THR A 325 -2.51 -10.43 -7.86
CA THR A 325 -2.88 -9.00 -7.86
C THR A 325 -2.09 -8.11 -6.89
N PHE A 326 -1.77 -6.90 -7.32
CA PHE A 326 -0.94 -5.91 -6.60
C PHE A 326 -1.73 -5.04 -5.61
N TYR A 327 -2.42 -5.65 -4.64
CA TYR A 327 -3.31 -4.91 -3.72
C TYR A 327 -2.58 -4.34 -2.49
N THR A 328 -3.10 -3.22 -1.95
CA THR A 328 -2.65 -2.61 -0.70
C THR A 328 -2.85 -3.57 0.48
N LEU A 329 -1.82 -3.81 1.29
CA LEU A 329 -1.96 -4.71 2.45
C LEU A 329 -2.90 -4.10 3.51
N PRO A 330 -3.77 -4.87 4.20
CA PRO A 330 -4.73 -4.34 5.15
C PRO A 330 -4.14 -3.48 6.28
N SER A 331 -2.95 -3.83 6.79
CA SER A 331 -2.24 -3.01 7.79
C SER A 331 -1.74 -1.68 7.21
N SER A 332 -1.29 -1.67 5.96
CA SER A 332 -0.86 -0.44 5.28
C SER A 332 -2.04 0.46 4.90
N ALA A 333 -3.18 -0.15 4.54
CA ALA A 333 -4.44 0.56 4.34
C ALA A 333 -4.94 1.19 5.65
N ALA A 334 -4.87 0.47 6.78
CA ALA A 334 -5.21 0.99 8.10
C ALA A 334 -4.34 2.18 8.53
N LEU A 335 -3.02 2.12 8.27
CA LEU A 335 -2.10 3.24 8.54
C LEU A 335 -2.49 4.50 7.75
N LEU A 336 -2.74 4.38 6.45
CA LEU A 336 -3.13 5.53 5.62
C LEU A 336 -4.53 6.06 6.00
N ALA A 337 -5.48 5.17 6.26
CA ALA A 337 -6.83 5.52 6.68
C ALA A 337 -6.84 6.28 8.02
N GLU A 338 -6.16 5.77 9.05
CA GLU A 338 -6.08 6.44 10.35
C GLU A 338 -5.43 7.82 10.26
N LEU A 339 -4.37 7.96 9.47
CA LEU A 339 -3.70 9.24 9.24
C LEU A 339 -4.57 10.23 8.46
N ALA A 340 -5.44 9.76 7.57
CA ALA A 340 -6.32 10.59 6.75
C ALA A 340 -7.60 10.99 7.48
N VAL A 341 -8.31 10.03 8.09
CA VAL A 341 -9.55 10.28 8.83
C VAL A 341 -9.28 11.10 10.11
N ALA A 342 -8.06 11.05 10.66
CA ALA A 342 -7.61 11.97 11.72
C ALA A 342 -7.48 13.45 11.32
N ARG A 343 -7.59 13.78 10.02
CA ARG A 343 -7.44 15.14 9.47
C ARG A 343 -8.75 15.73 8.93
N LEU A 344 -9.84 14.98 9.04
CA LEU A 344 -11.19 15.45 8.70
C LEU A 344 -11.69 16.38 9.80
N ASP A 345 -12.11 17.59 9.42
CA ASP A 345 -12.88 18.46 10.30
C ASP A 345 -14.33 17.95 10.32
N THR A 346 -14.68 17.24 11.39
CA THR A 346 -15.97 16.55 11.53
C THR A 346 -16.27 16.37 13.01
N ASN A 347 -17.47 16.77 13.45
CA ASN A 347 -17.91 16.46 14.79
C ASN A 347 -18.29 14.98 14.91
N TRP A 348 -17.36 14.16 15.41
CA TRP A 348 -17.56 12.73 15.60
C TRP A 348 -18.66 12.36 16.61
N SER A 349 -19.18 13.32 17.40
CA SER A 349 -20.36 13.12 18.26
C SER A 349 -21.70 13.44 17.58
N ASP A 350 -21.69 14.04 16.39
CA ASP A 350 -22.90 14.31 15.61
C ASP A 350 -23.05 13.28 14.48
N LYS A 351 -24.13 12.50 14.58
CA LYS A 351 -24.53 11.49 13.60
C LYS A 351 -24.72 12.06 12.21
N GLU A 352 -25.35 13.22 12.08
CA GLU A 352 -25.70 13.77 10.77
C GLU A 352 -24.48 14.46 10.12
N ALA A 353 -23.56 15.02 10.92
CA ALA A 353 -22.23 15.41 10.43
C ALA A 353 -21.43 14.22 9.87
N VAL A 354 -21.42 13.07 10.56
CA VAL A 354 -20.75 11.85 10.08
C VAL A 354 -21.43 11.26 8.82
N LYS A 355 -22.76 11.37 8.69
CA LYS A 355 -23.49 10.99 7.46
C LYS A 355 -23.34 11.98 6.31
N ALA A 356 -22.97 13.23 6.58
CA ALA A 356 -22.74 14.26 5.57
C ALA A 356 -21.34 14.22 4.94
N LEU A 357 -20.42 13.39 5.48
CA LEU A 357 -19.13 13.10 4.89
C LEU A 357 -19.26 12.58 3.45
N ARG A 358 -18.29 12.92 2.59
CA ARG A 358 -18.13 12.31 1.26
C ARG A 358 -16.70 11.82 1.07
N ILE A 359 -16.54 10.50 1.01
CA ILE A 359 -15.26 9.79 0.95
C ILE A 359 -15.20 9.01 -0.36
N ALA A 360 -14.13 9.18 -1.16
CA ALA A 360 -14.00 8.49 -2.44
C ALA A 360 -12.71 7.68 -2.62
N ASP A 361 -12.83 6.52 -3.27
CA ASP A 361 -11.73 5.79 -3.90
C ASP A 361 -12.09 5.53 -5.38
N PHE A 362 -11.43 6.26 -6.28
CA PHE A 362 -11.70 6.19 -7.72
C PHE A 362 -10.95 5.04 -8.43
N ALA A 363 -10.21 4.21 -7.70
CA ALA A 363 -9.51 3.02 -8.20
C ALA A 363 -9.59 1.89 -7.16
N CYS A 364 -10.81 1.57 -6.69
CA CYS A 364 -11.01 0.91 -5.41
C CYS A 364 -10.53 -0.55 -5.32
N GLY A 365 -10.41 -1.27 -6.44
CA GLY A 365 -9.89 -2.64 -6.46
C GLY A 365 -10.67 -3.58 -5.53
N THR A 366 -10.03 -4.07 -4.46
CA THR A 366 -10.68 -4.93 -3.44
C THR A 366 -11.48 -4.16 -2.40
N GLY A 367 -11.45 -2.83 -2.43
CA GLY A 367 -12.02 -1.98 -1.40
C GLY A 367 -11.15 -1.88 -0.14
N ALA A 368 -9.90 -2.34 -0.17
CA ALA A 368 -9.04 -2.39 1.03
C ALA A 368 -8.86 -1.02 1.70
N LEU A 369 -8.74 0.06 0.93
CA LEU A 369 -8.63 1.44 1.45
C LEU A 369 -9.98 1.99 1.90
N LEU A 370 -11.06 1.73 1.17
CA LEU A 370 -12.42 2.10 1.60
C LEU A 370 -12.82 1.39 2.90
N ASN A 371 -12.54 0.09 3.06
CA ASN A 371 -12.82 -0.65 4.28
C ASN A 371 -11.97 -0.13 5.45
N ALA A 372 -10.66 0.06 5.26
CA ALA A 372 -9.81 0.64 6.30
C ALA A 372 -10.30 2.03 6.75
N THR A 373 -10.73 2.87 5.79
CA THR A 373 -11.32 4.19 6.04
C THR A 373 -12.66 4.09 6.75
N TYR A 374 -13.49 3.10 6.37
CA TYR A 374 -14.76 2.86 7.02
C TYR A 374 -14.57 2.44 8.48
N GLN A 375 -13.67 1.49 8.78
CA GLN A 375 -13.35 1.12 10.15
C GLN A 375 -12.78 2.30 10.96
N ALA A 376 -11.94 3.15 10.35
CA ALA A 376 -11.41 4.36 10.98
C ALA A 376 -12.52 5.39 11.32
N VAL A 377 -13.52 5.55 10.45
CA VAL A 377 -14.72 6.37 10.69
C VAL A 377 -15.58 5.76 11.81
N LEU A 378 -15.91 4.47 11.72
CA LEU A 378 -16.71 3.78 12.74
C LEU A 378 -16.05 3.83 14.13
N SER A 379 -14.74 3.56 14.21
CA SER A 379 -13.98 3.61 15.47
C SER A 379 -14.01 5.00 16.11
N ARG A 380 -14.01 6.09 15.32
CA ARG A 380 -14.14 7.45 15.85
C ARG A 380 -15.56 7.73 16.35
N TYR A 381 -16.57 7.36 15.57
CA TYR A 381 -17.98 7.54 15.94
C TYR A 381 -18.34 6.74 17.22
N ARG A 382 -17.93 5.47 17.31
CA ARG A 382 -18.09 4.62 18.52
C ARG A 382 -17.47 5.25 19.77
N ARG A 383 -16.26 5.82 19.64
CA ARG A 383 -15.54 6.51 20.74
C ARG A 383 -16.17 7.83 21.17
N HIS A 384 -17.12 8.36 20.40
CA HIS A 384 -17.98 9.49 20.77
C HIS A 384 -19.41 9.01 21.10
N SER A 385 -19.53 7.74 21.50
CA SER A 385 -20.76 7.07 21.96
C SER A 385 -21.83 6.77 20.89
N GLY A 386 -21.51 6.89 19.61
CA GLY A 386 -22.44 6.57 18.50
C GLY A 386 -22.52 5.06 18.19
N ASP A 387 -23.71 4.55 17.84
CA ASP A 387 -23.89 3.17 17.35
C ASP A 387 -23.57 3.06 15.85
N ASP A 388 -22.59 2.23 15.51
CA ASP A 388 -22.07 2.01 14.16
C ASP A 388 -23.16 1.58 13.14
N ARG A 389 -24.20 0.93 13.64
CA ARG A 389 -25.40 0.51 12.88
C ARG A 389 -26.22 1.67 12.33
N GLU A 390 -26.33 2.78 13.08
CA GLU A 390 -27.18 3.93 12.68
C GLU A 390 -26.65 4.69 11.47
N ILE A 391 -25.37 4.53 11.15
CA ILE A 391 -24.72 5.17 10.00
C ILE A 391 -24.45 4.20 8.85
N HIS A 392 -24.49 2.87 9.04
CA HIS A 392 -24.13 1.89 7.99
C HIS A 392 -24.86 2.11 6.66
N ALA A 393 -26.19 2.29 6.68
CA ALA A 393 -26.96 2.50 5.44
C ALA A 393 -26.49 3.76 4.68
N ALA A 394 -26.32 4.89 5.38
CA ALA A 394 -25.78 6.11 4.78
C ALA A 394 -24.33 5.95 4.31
N MET A 395 -23.53 5.15 5.03
CA MET A 395 -22.15 4.84 4.64
C MET A 395 -22.10 4.06 3.32
N MET A 396 -22.98 3.07 3.15
CA MET A 396 -23.10 2.28 1.91
C MET A 396 -23.73 3.07 0.76
N GLU A 397 -24.73 3.90 1.03
CA GLU A 397 -25.53 4.59 0.03
C GLU A 397 -24.90 5.89 -0.49
N ALA A 398 -24.23 6.68 0.37
CA ALA A 398 -23.84 8.06 0.05
C ALA A 398 -22.41 8.45 0.47
N VAL A 399 -21.94 8.06 1.66
CA VAL A 399 -20.62 8.51 2.17
C VAL A 399 -19.48 7.84 1.44
N LEU A 400 -19.52 6.51 1.26
CA LEU A 400 -18.44 5.75 0.60
C LEU A 400 -18.73 5.61 -0.90
N VAL A 401 -18.09 6.45 -1.71
CA VAL A 401 -18.14 6.37 -3.17
C VAL A 401 -16.92 5.61 -3.68
N GLY A 402 -17.14 4.50 -4.37
CA GLY A 402 -16.08 3.67 -4.92
C GLY A 402 -16.25 3.45 -6.41
N SER A 403 -15.16 3.47 -7.16
CA SER A 403 -15.22 3.08 -8.58
C SER A 403 -14.04 2.25 -9.03
N ASP A 404 -14.33 1.27 -9.87
CA ASP A 404 -13.33 0.51 -10.64
C ASP A 404 -13.88 0.27 -12.06
N ILE A 405 -13.02 -0.22 -12.97
CA ILE A 405 -13.40 -0.66 -14.32
C ILE A 405 -13.72 -2.16 -14.38
N MET A 406 -13.34 -2.94 -13.36
CA MET A 406 -13.61 -4.38 -13.28
C MET A 406 -14.90 -4.67 -12.48
N PRO A 407 -15.90 -5.39 -13.04
CA PRO A 407 -17.09 -5.81 -12.28
C PRO A 407 -16.78 -6.67 -11.04
N ALA A 408 -15.68 -7.44 -11.08
CA ALA A 408 -15.22 -8.20 -9.93
C ALA A 408 -14.75 -7.28 -8.79
N ALA A 409 -13.95 -6.25 -9.08
CA ALA A 409 -13.43 -5.30 -8.08
C ALA A 409 -14.57 -4.61 -7.32
N THR A 410 -15.58 -4.11 -8.04
CA THR A 410 -16.72 -3.41 -7.44
C THR A 410 -17.62 -4.33 -6.61
N HIS A 411 -17.87 -5.56 -7.07
CA HIS A 411 -18.53 -6.60 -6.26
C HIS A 411 -17.77 -6.89 -4.95
N LEU A 412 -16.46 -7.09 -5.03
CA LEU A 412 -15.64 -7.44 -3.87
C LEU A 412 -15.60 -6.30 -2.86
N THR A 413 -15.37 -5.07 -3.34
CA THR A 413 -15.45 -3.84 -2.55
C THR A 413 -16.79 -3.72 -1.82
N ALA A 414 -17.91 -3.83 -2.54
CA ALA A 414 -19.24 -3.72 -1.95
C ALA A 414 -19.54 -4.85 -0.95
N SER A 415 -19.07 -6.07 -1.20
CA SER A 415 -19.22 -7.21 -0.29
C SER A 415 -18.46 -7.01 1.03
N VAL A 416 -17.21 -6.58 0.96
CA VAL A 416 -16.36 -6.31 2.14
C VAL A 416 -16.97 -5.19 3.00
N LEU A 417 -17.45 -4.11 2.38
CA LEU A 417 -18.09 -3.00 3.10
C LEU A 417 -19.44 -3.41 3.73
N SER A 418 -20.27 -4.19 3.01
CA SER A 418 -21.54 -4.71 3.54
C SER A 418 -21.33 -5.63 4.76
N SER A 419 -20.19 -6.34 4.80
CA SER A 419 -19.86 -7.29 5.87
C SER A 419 -19.52 -6.63 7.21
N ALA A 420 -19.48 -5.29 7.31
CA ALA A 420 -19.38 -4.60 8.59
C ALA A 420 -20.66 -4.76 9.43
N HIS A 421 -21.83 -4.56 8.83
CA HIS A 421 -23.14 -4.66 9.49
C HIS A 421 -24.19 -5.33 8.59
N PRO A 422 -24.00 -6.60 8.20
CA PRO A 422 -24.80 -7.24 7.16
C PRO A 422 -26.26 -7.52 7.59
N THR A 423 -26.61 -7.28 8.85
CA THR A 423 -27.99 -7.29 9.35
C THR A 423 -28.71 -5.94 9.18
N VAL A 424 -28.03 -4.89 8.67
CA VAL A 424 -28.59 -3.56 8.43
C VAL A 424 -28.81 -3.40 6.91
N PRO A 425 -30.06 -3.47 6.42
CA PRO A 425 -30.34 -3.37 5.00
C PRO A 425 -30.11 -1.94 4.48
N PHE A 426 -29.77 -1.84 3.20
CA PHE A 426 -29.59 -0.58 2.47
C PHE A 426 -30.25 -0.61 1.09
N ALA A 427 -30.71 0.55 0.62
CA ALA A 427 -31.43 0.71 -0.64
C ALA A 427 -30.51 0.70 -1.87
N ASN A 428 -29.25 1.13 -1.72
CA ASN A 428 -28.26 1.19 -2.80
C ASN A 428 -26.82 1.05 -2.28
N THR A 429 -25.87 0.89 -3.20
CA THR A 429 -24.46 1.12 -2.90
C THR A 429 -23.90 2.22 -3.78
N SER A 430 -23.01 3.05 -3.24
CA SER A 430 -22.22 4.03 -4.02
C SER A 430 -20.93 3.44 -4.62
N ILE A 431 -20.83 2.11 -4.70
CA ILE A 431 -19.74 1.39 -5.38
C ILE A 431 -20.16 1.02 -6.81
N ILE A 432 -19.50 1.59 -7.83
CA ILE A 432 -19.91 1.49 -9.25
C ILE A 432 -18.81 1.01 -10.20
N THR A 433 -19.20 0.19 -11.18
CA THR A 433 -18.34 -0.16 -12.32
C THR A 433 -18.45 0.92 -13.39
N LEU A 434 -17.33 1.56 -13.72
CA LEU A 434 -17.27 2.59 -14.75
C LEU A 434 -16.99 2.00 -16.14
N PRO A 435 -17.65 2.49 -17.20
CA PRO A 435 -17.36 2.06 -18.56
C PRO A 435 -15.90 2.31 -18.96
N TYR A 436 -15.30 1.36 -19.65
CA TYR A 436 -13.92 1.41 -20.15
C TYR A 436 -13.86 0.86 -21.58
N GLY A 437 -12.96 1.39 -22.40
CA GLY A 437 -12.81 0.98 -23.80
C GLY A 437 -13.93 1.47 -24.72
N LYS A 438 -14.09 0.82 -25.87
CA LYS A 438 -15.08 1.16 -26.90
C LYS A 438 -16.50 0.89 -26.42
N GLN A 439 -17.36 1.90 -26.51
CA GLN A 439 -18.77 1.79 -26.11
C GLN A 439 -19.67 1.40 -27.29
N PRO A 440 -20.87 0.84 -27.03
CA PRO A 440 -21.94 0.69 -28.02
C PRO A 440 -22.29 2.03 -28.70
N THR A 441 -22.65 1.97 -29.98
CA THR A 441 -22.74 3.15 -30.88
C THR A 441 -23.93 4.07 -30.61
N ASP A 442 -24.88 3.63 -29.79
CA ASP A 442 -26.06 4.37 -29.32
C ASP A 442 -25.77 5.24 -28.08
N THR A 443 -24.65 5.01 -27.38
CA THR A 443 -24.31 5.71 -26.12
C THR A 443 -23.87 7.18 -26.28
N GLY A 444 -23.66 7.68 -27.51
CA GLY A 444 -23.14 9.02 -27.78
C GLY A 444 -21.65 9.24 -27.43
N HIS A 445 -21.07 8.46 -26.51
CA HIS A 445 -19.68 8.55 -26.07
C HIS A 445 -18.90 7.30 -26.54
N PRO A 446 -18.37 7.25 -27.78
CA PRO A 446 -17.86 6.01 -28.41
C PRO A 446 -16.60 5.41 -27.76
N THR A 447 -16.04 6.04 -26.73
CA THR A 447 -14.88 5.55 -25.97
C THR A 447 -14.91 6.10 -24.55
N ALA A 448 -14.73 5.24 -23.56
CA ALA A 448 -14.68 5.59 -22.14
C ALA A 448 -13.33 5.20 -21.52
N LEU A 449 -12.92 5.91 -20.46
CA LEU A 449 -11.62 5.77 -19.80
C LEU A 449 -11.72 5.29 -18.35
N GLY A 450 -12.89 4.82 -17.91
CA GLY A 450 -13.18 4.64 -16.50
C GLY A 450 -13.11 5.97 -15.74
N ALA A 451 -12.53 5.95 -14.54
CA ALA A 451 -12.44 7.12 -13.66
C ALA A 451 -11.71 8.34 -14.27
N LEU A 452 -10.89 8.17 -15.30
CA LEU A 452 -10.18 9.27 -15.96
C LEU A 452 -11.11 10.24 -16.70
N ASP A 453 -12.33 9.82 -17.04
CA ASP A 453 -13.34 10.72 -17.62
C ASP A 453 -13.85 11.74 -16.58
N LEU A 454 -13.84 11.39 -15.29
CA LEU A 454 -14.26 12.24 -14.16
C LEU A 454 -13.35 13.47 -13.95
N ILE A 455 -12.21 13.56 -14.64
CA ILE A 455 -11.34 14.76 -14.65
C ILE A 455 -12.01 15.90 -15.43
N GLY A 456 -12.75 15.59 -16.49
CA GLY A 456 -13.34 16.57 -17.41
C GLY A 456 -14.81 16.89 -17.16
N GLU A 457 -15.50 16.10 -16.33
CA GLU A 457 -16.95 16.07 -16.22
C GLU A 457 -17.43 16.11 -14.75
N GLU A 458 -18.46 16.92 -14.50
CA GLU A 458 -19.33 16.82 -13.31
C GLU A 458 -20.40 15.76 -13.59
N THR A 459 -19.97 14.50 -13.56
CA THR A 459 -20.80 13.38 -14.01
C THR A 459 -21.81 12.95 -12.95
N THR A 460 -23.10 12.98 -13.31
CA THR A 460 -24.14 12.24 -12.59
C THR A 460 -24.32 10.87 -13.25
N ILE A 461 -23.87 9.81 -12.59
CA ILE A 461 -23.77 8.45 -13.16
C ILE A 461 -24.99 7.62 -12.78
N PRO A 462 -25.70 6.96 -13.72
CA PRO A 462 -26.76 6.01 -13.37
C PRO A 462 -26.18 4.82 -12.59
N LEU A 463 -26.80 4.47 -11.46
CA LEU A 463 -26.21 3.56 -10.46
C LEU A 463 -25.98 2.12 -10.99
N PHE A 464 -26.59 1.76 -12.12
CA PHE A 464 -26.44 0.47 -12.79
C PHE A 464 -25.79 0.60 -14.17
N GLY A 465 -24.46 0.69 -14.21
CA GLY A 465 -23.63 0.79 -15.43
C GLY A 465 -23.64 -0.43 -16.37
N THR A 466 -24.68 -1.26 -16.37
CA THR A 466 -24.80 -2.48 -17.20
C THR A 466 -26.10 -2.52 -18.02
N GLY A 467 -26.48 -1.40 -18.66
CA GLY A 467 -27.41 -1.36 -19.81
C GLY A 467 -28.85 -1.88 -19.63
N GLN A 468 -29.31 -2.15 -18.40
CA GLN A 468 -30.61 -2.77 -18.15
C GLN A 468 -31.61 -1.79 -17.54
N LYS A 469 -32.62 -1.39 -18.32
CA LYS A 469 -33.87 -0.81 -17.79
C LYS A 469 -34.52 -1.79 -16.81
N ARG A 470 -34.91 -1.33 -15.63
CA ARG A 470 -35.87 -2.08 -14.77
C ARG A 470 -37.23 -2.10 -15.48
N LEU A 471 -37.57 -3.22 -16.10
CA LEU A 471 -38.95 -3.52 -16.51
C LEU A 471 -39.72 -4.11 -15.33
N ARG A 472 -40.37 -3.25 -14.53
CA ARG A 472 -41.52 -3.60 -13.70
C ARG A 472 -42.45 -2.38 -13.56
N GLY A 473 -43.76 -2.66 -13.49
CA GLY A 473 -44.82 -1.64 -13.61
C GLY A 473 -45.16 -0.92 -12.31
N SER A 474 -46.20 -0.08 -12.41
CA SER A 474 -46.83 0.73 -11.35
C SER A 474 -45.93 1.69 -10.55
N GLY A 475 -46.04 2.99 -10.87
CA GLY A 475 -45.82 4.08 -9.91
C GLY A 475 -44.37 4.48 -9.59
N SER A 476 -43.95 5.65 -10.08
CA SER A 476 -42.85 6.48 -9.52
C SER A 476 -41.58 5.73 -9.08
N GLY A 477 -40.86 5.13 -10.03
CA GLY A 477 -39.47 4.72 -9.82
C GLY A 477 -38.50 5.82 -10.27
N ASN A 478 -37.75 6.42 -9.35
CA ASN A 478 -36.67 7.35 -9.69
C ASN A 478 -35.49 6.60 -10.31
N ASP A 479 -34.94 7.12 -11.41
CA ASP A 479 -33.63 6.70 -11.94
C ASP A 479 -32.53 7.06 -10.94
N GLN A 480 -32.16 6.09 -10.10
CA GLN A 480 -31.15 6.30 -9.06
C GLN A 480 -29.77 6.51 -9.67
N ARG A 481 -29.11 7.56 -9.19
CA ARG A 481 -27.98 8.24 -9.82
C ARG A 481 -26.99 8.67 -8.74
N ILE A 482 -25.71 8.38 -8.93
CA ILE A 482 -24.64 8.89 -8.09
C ILE A 482 -24.16 10.21 -8.68
N ASP A 483 -24.25 11.27 -7.88
CA ASP A 483 -23.60 12.55 -8.15
C ASP A 483 -22.10 12.46 -7.80
N ILE A 484 -21.21 12.83 -8.73
CA ILE A 484 -19.75 12.88 -8.50
C ILE A 484 -19.22 14.27 -8.90
N PRO A 485 -19.47 15.31 -8.09
CA PRO A 485 -19.25 16.71 -8.47
C PRO A 485 -17.79 17.10 -8.20
N HIS A 486 -17.31 18.16 -8.84
CA HIS A 486 -16.06 18.79 -8.42
C HIS A 486 -16.27 19.54 -7.10
N GLY A 487 -15.26 19.57 -6.23
CA GLY A 487 -15.40 20.21 -4.92
C GLY A 487 -16.26 19.46 -3.89
N GLY A 488 -16.71 18.23 -4.18
CA GLY A 488 -17.70 17.52 -3.35
C GLY A 488 -17.16 16.71 -2.16
N PHE A 489 -15.90 16.26 -2.22
CA PHE A 489 -15.41 15.19 -1.34
C PHE A 489 -14.52 15.68 -0.19
N ASP A 490 -14.79 15.20 1.02
CA ASP A 490 -13.99 15.46 2.24
C ASP A 490 -12.68 14.68 2.24
N LEU A 491 -12.70 13.45 1.71
CA LEU A 491 -11.53 12.58 1.60
C LEU A 491 -11.52 11.91 0.23
N VAL A 492 -10.37 11.91 -0.43
CA VAL A 492 -10.08 11.00 -1.55
C VAL A 492 -8.89 10.15 -1.15
N ILE A 493 -9.12 8.84 -1.01
CA ILE A 493 -8.14 7.83 -0.61
C ILE A 493 -8.08 6.74 -1.68
N MET A 494 -6.91 6.47 -2.27
CA MET A 494 -6.77 5.44 -3.31
C MET A 494 -5.34 4.93 -3.53
N ASN A 495 -5.22 3.76 -4.15
CA ASN A 495 -3.98 3.20 -4.70
C ASN A 495 -4.11 3.13 -6.24
N PRO A 496 -3.84 4.24 -6.95
CA PRO A 496 -4.16 4.35 -8.38
C PRO A 496 -3.15 3.60 -9.26
N PRO A 497 -3.57 3.09 -10.43
CA PRO A 497 -2.77 2.15 -11.23
C PRO A 497 -1.39 2.70 -11.66
N PHE A 498 -0.33 1.98 -11.25
CA PHE A 498 1.08 2.36 -11.46
C PHE A 498 1.61 2.11 -12.89
N THR A 499 0.76 1.83 -13.90
CA THR A 499 1.19 1.31 -15.22
C THR A 499 2.24 2.18 -15.92
N ARG A 500 3.51 1.76 -15.81
CA ARG A 500 4.67 2.41 -16.44
C ARG A 500 4.86 1.90 -17.87
N PRO A 501 5.00 2.77 -18.89
CA PRO A 501 5.07 2.33 -20.29
C PRO A 501 6.32 1.56 -20.78
N THR A 502 7.08 0.88 -19.90
CA THR A 502 8.48 0.49 -20.22
C THR A 502 8.97 -0.88 -19.75
N ASN A 503 8.29 -1.59 -18.84
CA ASN A 503 8.91 -2.73 -18.15
C ASN A 503 8.41 -4.12 -18.60
N HIS A 504 9.11 -4.64 -19.61
CA HIS A 504 9.61 -6.02 -19.70
C HIS A 504 8.77 -7.24 -20.14
N GLU A 505 7.44 -7.22 -20.30
CA GLU A 505 6.72 -8.44 -20.78
C GLU A 505 6.13 -8.41 -22.20
N VAL A 506 6.05 -7.25 -22.87
CA VAL A 506 5.94 -7.23 -24.34
C VAL A 506 6.65 -6.02 -24.95
N ALA A 507 7.66 -6.29 -25.77
CA ALA A 507 8.02 -5.36 -26.83
C ALA A 507 6.90 -5.35 -27.89
N ASN A 508 6.70 -4.21 -28.57
CA ASN A 508 5.62 -3.97 -29.55
C ASN A 508 4.21 -3.75 -28.97
N VAL A 509 4.07 -3.11 -27.80
CA VAL A 509 2.78 -2.53 -27.36
C VAL A 509 2.69 -1.04 -27.77
N PRO A 510 1.73 -0.63 -28.62
CA PRO A 510 1.66 0.73 -29.15
C PRO A 510 1.31 1.82 -28.12
N VAL A 511 0.42 1.54 -27.15
CA VAL A 511 0.05 2.49 -26.09
C VAL A 511 -0.05 1.78 -24.73
N PRO A 512 1.09 1.54 -24.04
CA PRO A 512 1.13 0.72 -22.83
C PRO A 512 0.21 1.16 -21.68
N SER A 513 -0.14 2.45 -21.57
CA SER A 513 -1.02 2.94 -20.52
C SER A 513 -2.44 2.39 -20.56
N PHE A 514 -2.92 1.96 -21.74
CA PHE A 514 -4.26 1.40 -21.95
C PHE A 514 -4.26 -0.07 -22.38
N ALA A 515 -3.08 -0.69 -22.46
CA ALA A 515 -2.88 -2.04 -22.98
C ALA A 515 -3.35 -3.18 -22.06
N GLY A 516 -3.83 -2.85 -20.85
CA GLY A 516 -4.57 -3.80 -20.02
C GLY A 516 -5.84 -4.30 -20.73
N PHE A 517 -6.35 -5.44 -20.28
CA PHE A 517 -7.64 -6.01 -20.70
C PHE A 517 -7.73 -6.36 -22.21
N ALA A 518 -6.58 -6.62 -22.86
CA ALA A 518 -6.50 -7.07 -24.26
C ALA A 518 -7.20 -6.17 -25.30
N THR A 519 -7.37 -4.88 -24.98
CA THR A 519 -7.98 -3.87 -25.87
C THR A 519 -7.18 -3.75 -27.18
N LYS A 520 -7.89 -3.54 -28.30
CA LYS A 520 -7.24 -3.51 -29.63
C LYS A 520 -6.42 -2.24 -29.82
N GLU A 521 -5.37 -2.29 -30.64
CA GLU A 521 -4.46 -1.15 -30.84
C GLU A 521 -5.19 0.18 -31.15
N ASP A 522 -6.19 0.16 -32.05
CA ASP A 522 -6.93 1.38 -32.42
C ASP A 522 -7.84 1.90 -31.30
N GLU A 523 -8.27 1.03 -30.40
CA GLU A 523 -9.01 1.35 -29.19
C GLU A 523 -8.09 2.04 -28.17
N GLN A 524 -6.87 1.52 -27.98
CA GLN A 524 -5.83 2.16 -27.15
C GLN A 524 -5.43 3.53 -27.71
N LYS A 525 -5.33 3.68 -29.04
CA LYS A 525 -5.13 4.98 -29.71
C LYS A 525 -6.31 5.93 -29.47
N ALA A 526 -7.55 5.45 -29.53
CA ALA A 526 -8.75 6.26 -29.26
C ALA A 526 -8.78 6.74 -27.79
N MET A 527 -8.52 5.84 -26.83
CA MET A 527 -8.44 6.18 -25.41
C MET A 527 -7.35 7.23 -25.13
N SER A 528 -6.15 7.05 -25.71
CA SER A 528 -5.06 8.03 -25.62
C SER A 528 -5.42 9.41 -26.19
N ARG A 529 -6.14 9.45 -27.32
CA ARG A 529 -6.66 10.71 -27.89
C ARG A 529 -7.68 11.38 -26.98
N LYS A 530 -8.55 10.63 -26.29
CA LYS A 530 -9.51 11.18 -25.32
C LYS A 530 -8.80 11.75 -24.09
N LEU A 531 -7.89 11.00 -23.46
CA LEU A 531 -7.14 11.48 -22.29
C LEU A 531 -6.35 12.77 -22.59
N ASN A 532 -5.73 12.88 -23.77
CA ASN A 532 -4.99 14.07 -24.17
C ASN A 532 -5.88 15.29 -24.51
N ARG A 533 -7.20 15.12 -24.68
CA ARG A 533 -8.18 16.23 -24.76
C ARG A 533 -8.67 16.68 -23.38
N ILE A 534 -8.73 15.76 -22.43
CA ILE A 534 -9.16 16.03 -21.05
C ILE A 534 -8.07 16.77 -20.28
N ARG A 535 -6.79 16.41 -20.51
CA ARG A 535 -5.63 17.11 -19.92
C ARG A 535 -5.59 18.59 -20.30
N ARG A 536 -5.44 19.45 -19.28
CA ARG A 536 -5.27 20.90 -19.40
C ARG A 536 -3.88 21.33 -18.90
N PRO A 537 -3.33 22.47 -19.35
CA PRO A 537 -2.12 23.03 -18.78
C PRO A 537 -2.25 23.20 -17.26
N GLY A 538 -1.20 22.85 -16.51
CA GLY A 538 -1.17 22.90 -15.03
C GLY A 538 -1.45 21.57 -14.33
N MET A 539 -2.09 20.59 -15.01
CA MET A 539 -2.34 19.26 -14.45
C MET A 539 -1.06 18.46 -14.14
N ALA A 540 -1.15 17.57 -13.15
CA ALA A 540 -0.08 16.67 -12.72
C ALA A 540 0.13 15.48 -13.68
N GLY A 541 -0.92 15.09 -14.40
CA GLY A 541 -0.96 13.93 -15.29
C GLY A 541 0.10 13.94 -16.40
N HIS A 542 1.07 13.04 -16.31
CA HIS A 542 2.22 13.00 -17.23
C HIS A 542 2.47 11.57 -17.77
N GLY A 543 2.60 11.43 -19.09
CA GLY A 543 2.70 10.10 -19.74
C GLY A 543 3.86 9.23 -19.22
N ASN A 544 5.04 9.83 -18.98
CA ASN A 544 6.19 9.11 -18.42
C ASN A 544 6.12 8.89 -16.88
N ALA A 545 5.01 9.26 -16.22
CA ALA A 545 4.76 8.96 -14.80
C ALA A 545 3.79 7.77 -14.60
N GLY A 546 3.13 7.31 -15.66
CA GLY A 546 2.07 6.29 -15.58
C GLY A 546 0.70 6.87 -15.23
N LEU A 547 -0.34 6.03 -15.22
CA LEU A 547 -1.73 6.50 -15.05
C LEU A 547 -1.97 7.18 -13.70
N ALA A 548 -1.36 6.70 -12.62
CA ALA A 548 -1.44 7.27 -11.27
C ALA A 548 -1.29 8.82 -11.21
N SER A 549 -0.44 9.41 -12.05
CA SER A 549 -0.29 10.88 -12.11
C SER A 549 -1.56 11.64 -12.52
N ASN A 550 -2.46 11.01 -13.29
CA ASN A 550 -3.75 11.58 -13.70
C ASN A 550 -4.85 11.30 -12.67
N PHE A 551 -4.72 10.24 -11.89
CA PHE A 551 -5.60 10.00 -10.74
C PHE A 551 -5.40 11.07 -9.66
N MET A 552 -4.18 11.62 -9.53
CA MET A 552 -3.95 12.82 -8.71
C MET A 552 -4.78 14.02 -9.20
N ASP A 553 -4.96 14.19 -10.51
CA ASP A 553 -5.84 15.24 -11.07
C ASP A 553 -7.31 14.97 -10.74
N ILE A 554 -7.79 13.71 -10.76
CA ILE A 554 -9.15 13.35 -10.31
C ILE A 554 -9.34 13.79 -8.86
N ALA A 555 -8.43 13.38 -7.97
CA ALA A 555 -8.53 13.70 -6.54
C ALA A 555 -8.52 15.21 -6.30
N HIS A 556 -7.62 15.93 -6.96
CA HIS A 556 -7.56 17.39 -6.85
C HIS A 556 -8.83 18.08 -7.37
N ALA A 557 -9.45 17.55 -8.42
CA ALA A 557 -10.69 18.09 -8.97
C ALA A 557 -11.93 17.75 -8.12
N LYS A 558 -11.98 16.57 -7.48
CA LYS A 558 -13.15 16.09 -6.73
C LYS A 558 -13.14 16.45 -5.23
N LEU A 559 -11.98 16.61 -4.60
CA LEU A 559 -11.88 17.11 -3.22
C LEU A 559 -12.54 18.49 -3.07
N LYS A 560 -13.11 18.76 -1.89
CA LYS A 560 -13.49 20.11 -1.39
C LYS A 560 -12.28 21.05 -1.46
N ARG A 561 -12.54 22.37 -1.52
CA ARG A 561 -11.47 23.40 -1.62
C ARG A 561 -10.87 23.70 -0.25
N ASP A 562 -11.73 24.01 0.71
CA ASP A 562 -11.47 24.00 2.15
C ASP A 562 -11.52 22.54 2.68
N GLY A 563 -10.82 22.25 3.77
CA GLY A 563 -10.84 21.01 4.55
C GLY A 563 -10.27 19.74 3.88
N GLY A 564 -10.50 19.56 2.58
CA GLY A 564 -10.40 18.29 1.86
C GLY A 564 -9.06 17.57 2.01
N VAL A 565 -9.11 16.31 2.44
CA VAL A 565 -7.95 15.45 2.70
C VAL A 565 -7.62 14.59 1.49
N LEU A 566 -6.39 14.73 0.97
CA LEU A 566 -5.83 13.82 -0.02
C LEU A 566 -5.05 12.71 0.67
N ALA A 567 -5.33 11.45 0.31
CA ALA A 567 -4.59 10.28 0.76
C ALA A 567 -4.24 9.37 -0.43
N LEU A 568 -2.97 9.02 -0.63
CA LEU A 568 -2.53 8.27 -1.81
C LEU A 568 -1.44 7.25 -1.46
N VAL A 569 -1.50 6.08 -2.09
CA VAL A 569 -0.34 5.20 -2.28
C VAL A 569 0.30 5.55 -3.63
N LEU A 570 1.58 5.91 -3.67
CA LEU A 570 2.30 6.21 -4.92
C LEU A 570 3.63 5.45 -5.01
N PRO A 571 4.11 5.11 -6.22
CA PRO A 571 5.42 4.48 -6.37
C PRO A 571 6.53 5.50 -6.06
N ALA A 572 7.57 5.12 -5.32
CA ALA A 572 8.63 6.00 -4.81
C ALA A 572 9.36 6.83 -5.88
N SER A 573 9.23 6.47 -7.17
CA SER A 573 9.56 7.35 -8.30
C SER A 573 8.93 8.75 -8.25
N PHE A 574 7.82 8.91 -7.52
CA PHE A 574 7.20 10.21 -7.23
C PHE A 574 8.15 11.18 -6.52
N LEU A 575 9.02 10.69 -5.63
CA LEU A 575 9.91 11.51 -4.81
C LEU A 575 10.88 12.35 -5.65
N GLN A 576 11.57 11.71 -6.60
CA GLN A 576 12.69 12.33 -7.35
C GLN A 576 12.48 12.34 -8.86
N GLY A 577 11.57 11.52 -9.41
CA GLY A 577 11.41 11.36 -10.85
C GLY A 577 11.01 12.67 -11.55
N ALA A 578 11.67 13.00 -12.66
CA ALA A 578 11.40 14.22 -13.43
C ALA A 578 9.96 14.26 -13.96
N SER A 579 9.44 13.11 -14.40
CA SER A 579 8.03 12.93 -14.81
C SER A 579 7.00 13.33 -13.77
N TRP A 580 7.37 13.32 -12.49
CA TRP A 580 6.48 13.60 -11.35
C TRP A 580 6.60 15.04 -10.84
N ALA A 581 7.36 15.91 -11.53
CA ALA A 581 7.54 17.31 -11.11
C ALA A 581 6.21 18.10 -11.05
N GLY A 582 5.26 17.84 -11.96
CA GLY A 582 3.92 18.42 -11.91
C GLY A 582 3.13 17.99 -10.68
N ALA A 583 3.16 16.69 -10.35
CA ALA A 583 2.52 16.14 -9.16
C ALA A 583 3.11 16.69 -7.84
N ARG A 584 4.44 16.87 -7.76
CA ARG A 584 5.08 17.52 -6.60
C ARG A 584 4.70 19.00 -6.49
N ARG A 585 4.67 19.72 -7.61
CA ARG A 585 4.22 21.12 -7.65
C ARG A 585 2.76 21.27 -7.20
N MET A 586 1.86 20.42 -7.68
CA MET A 586 0.44 20.42 -7.29
C MET A 586 0.28 20.32 -5.76
N LEU A 587 1.12 19.50 -5.10
CA LEU A 587 1.15 19.36 -3.65
C LEU A 587 1.76 20.60 -2.97
N GLU A 588 2.90 21.12 -3.46
CA GLU A 588 3.55 22.32 -2.93
C GLU A 588 2.64 23.58 -3.01
N GLU A 589 1.94 23.74 -4.13
CA GLU A 589 1.09 24.90 -4.40
C GLU A 589 -0.27 24.79 -3.68
N HIS A 590 -0.94 23.62 -3.69
CA HIS A 590 -2.33 23.51 -3.25
C HIS A 590 -2.58 22.71 -1.95
N TYR A 591 -1.56 22.13 -1.31
CA TYR A 591 -1.75 21.29 -0.11
C TYR A 591 -0.82 21.66 1.06
N ARG A 592 -1.35 21.61 2.27
CA ARG A 592 -0.69 21.86 3.56
C ARG A 592 -0.51 20.56 4.36
N ASP A 593 0.35 20.63 5.36
CA ASP A 593 0.62 19.58 6.35
C ASP A 593 0.94 18.22 5.72
N VAL A 594 1.69 18.28 4.62
CA VAL A 594 2.01 17.14 3.76
C VAL A 594 2.91 16.17 4.51
N ALA A 595 2.39 14.98 4.81
CA ALA A 595 3.17 13.90 5.36
C ALA A 595 3.42 12.82 4.29
N ILE A 596 4.66 12.34 4.21
CA ILE A 596 5.10 11.31 3.26
C ILE A 596 5.71 10.17 4.08
N ILE A 597 5.02 9.04 4.13
CA ILE A 597 5.43 7.85 4.87
C ILE A 597 6.07 6.88 3.90
N SER A 598 7.25 6.40 4.25
CA SER A 598 8.08 5.52 3.43
C SER A 598 8.72 4.45 4.30
N ILE A 599 9.20 3.37 3.67
CA ILE A 599 9.89 2.28 4.37
C ILE A 599 11.37 2.30 3.98
N ALA A 600 12.22 2.46 4.99
CA ALA A 600 13.67 2.51 4.88
C ALA A 600 14.30 1.12 5.04
N ALA A 601 13.84 0.16 4.23
CA ALA A 601 14.39 -1.21 4.15
C ALA A 601 15.42 -1.33 3.01
N THR A 602 16.09 -2.48 2.91
CA THR A 602 17.14 -2.75 1.91
C THR A 602 16.65 -3.56 0.70
N GLY A 603 15.54 -4.30 0.81
CA GLY A 603 14.92 -5.04 -0.28
C GLY A 603 13.80 -4.26 -0.98
N THR A 604 13.67 -4.39 -2.30
CA THR A 604 12.66 -3.66 -3.09
C THR A 604 11.22 -4.10 -2.82
N THR A 605 11.02 -5.34 -2.36
CA THR A 605 9.74 -5.91 -1.86
C THR A 605 9.38 -5.42 -0.47
N ASP A 606 10.38 -5.07 0.32
CA ASP A 606 10.23 -4.73 1.74
C ASP A 606 9.92 -3.23 1.88
N CYS A 607 10.31 -2.44 0.87
CA CYS A 607 9.96 -1.04 0.70
C CYS A 607 8.56 -0.78 0.13
N ALA A 608 7.70 -1.80 0.04
CA ALA A 608 6.34 -1.71 -0.53
C ALA A 608 5.25 -1.85 0.56
N PHE A 609 4.21 -1.03 0.45
CA PHE A 609 2.99 -1.06 1.29
C PHE A 609 1.92 -2.01 0.69
N SER A 610 2.00 -2.24 -0.62
CA SER A 610 1.21 -3.20 -1.38
C SER A 610 1.93 -4.55 -1.48
N ALA A 611 1.18 -5.62 -1.78
CA ALA A 611 1.74 -6.95 -1.94
C ALA A 611 2.61 -7.05 -3.20
N ASP A 612 3.87 -7.52 -3.03
CA ASP A 612 4.71 -8.07 -4.09
C ASP A 612 4.97 -7.21 -5.35
N THR A 613 4.79 -5.88 -5.27
CA THR A 613 4.91 -4.98 -6.44
C THR A 613 6.32 -4.86 -7.02
N GLY A 614 7.34 -5.37 -6.32
CA GLY A 614 8.76 -5.27 -6.70
C GLY A 614 9.29 -3.84 -6.78
N MET A 615 8.50 -2.87 -6.31
CA MET A 615 8.76 -1.44 -6.42
C MET A 615 8.54 -0.78 -5.05
N ALA A 616 9.48 0.05 -4.63
CA ALA A 616 9.29 0.85 -3.42
C ALA A 616 8.11 1.82 -3.59
N GLU A 617 7.36 2.03 -2.51
CA GLU A 617 6.13 2.84 -2.44
C GLU A 617 6.23 3.88 -1.33
N VAL A 618 5.39 4.90 -1.42
CA VAL A 618 5.17 5.89 -0.37
C VAL A 618 3.68 6.11 -0.15
N LEU A 619 3.27 6.25 1.11
CA LEU A 619 1.97 6.80 1.46
C LEU A 619 2.10 8.32 1.53
N ILE A 620 1.13 9.05 1.00
CA ILE A 620 1.05 10.51 1.11
C ILE A 620 -0.28 10.85 1.75
N VAL A 621 -0.27 11.76 2.72
CA VAL A 621 -1.47 12.36 3.27
C VAL A 621 -1.28 13.87 3.46
N ALA A 622 -2.26 14.65 3.00
CA ALA A 622 -2.20 16.11 3.02
C ALA A 622 -3.60 16.73 3.07
N ASN A 623 -3.73 17.91 3.70
CA ASN A 623 -4.96 18.70 3.65
C ASN A 623 -4.84 19.73 2.52
N ARG A 624 -5.94 20.04 1.84
CA ARG A 624 -5.94 21.12 0.85
C ARG A 624 -5.80 22.50 1.54
N LYS A 625 -5.22 23.45 0.81
CA LYS A 625 -5.09 24.85 1.22
C LYS A 625 -6.31 25.64 0.75
N ASP A 626 -6.77 26.55 1.58
CA ASP A 626 -7.65 27.63 1.14
C ASP A 626 -6.89 28.62 0.25
N ASN A 627 -7.63 29.30 -0.63
CA ASN A 627 -7.06 30.29 -1.56
C ASN A 627 -6.34 31.46 -0.85
N ASN A 628 -6.58 31.66 0.45
CA ASN A 628 -6.01 32.75 1.26
C ASN A 628 -4.81 32.32 2.11
N GLU A 629 -4.48 31.02 2.20
CA GLU A 629 -3.38 30.54 3.04
C GLU A 629 -2.02 30.70 2.36
N GLN A 630 -1.10 31.42 3.01
CA GLN A 630 0.31 31.42 2.59
C GLN A 630 0.88 30.02 2.75
N GLY A 631 1.33 29.44 1.64
CA GLY A 631 1.55 28.00 1.57
C GLY A 631 2.66 27.51 2.50
N ASN A 632 2.29 26.82 3.58
CA ASN A 632 3.21 26.00 4.37
C ASN A 632 3.95 25.03 3.42
N ARG A 633 5.27 25.18 3.29
CA ARG A 633 6.14 24.34 2.43
C ARG A 633 6.79 23.19 3.20
N ASN A 634 6.50 23.07 4.49
CA ASN A 634 7.06 22.01 5.32
C ASN A 634 6.42 20.66 4.97
N VAL A 635 7.27 19.68 4.73
CA VAL A 635 6.91 18.28 4.50
C VAL A 635 7.42 17.45 5.67
N LEU A 636 6.56 16.61 6.24
CA LEU A 636 6.91 15.63 7.27
C LEU A 636 7.19 14.29 6.61
N PHE A 637 8.47 13.97 6.42
CA PHE A 637 8.87 12.64 6.00
C PHE A 637 8.89 11.70 7.21
N VAL A 638 8.29 10.52 7.08
CA VAL A 638 8.28 9.45 8.09
C VAL A 638 8.91 8.23 7.46
N ASN A 639 10.03 7.77 8.02
CA ASN A 639 10.82 6.68 7.49
C ASN A 639 10.76 5.50 8.48
N LEU A 640 9.84 4.57 8.21
CA LEU A 640 9.65 3.35 9.00
C LEU A 640 10.72 2.30 8.66
N PHE A 641 11.14 1.49 9.63
CA PHE A 641 12.13 0.44 9.41
C PHE A 641 11.58 -0.80 8.71
N HIS A 642 10.27 -1.00 8.76
CA HIS A 642 9.47 -2.00 8.05
C HIS A 642 8.04 -1.47 7.84
N ARG A 643 7.24 -2.13 6.99
CA ARG A 643 5.78 -1.96 6.97
C ARG A 643 5.14 -2.47 8.27
N PRO A 644 3.94 -1.99 8.67
CA PRO A 644 3.26 -2.50 9.86
C PRO A 644 2.89 -3.98 9.73
N ARG A 645 3.24 -4.78 10.74
CA ARG A 645 3.03 -6.23 10.79
C ARG A 645 1.58 -6.60 11.10
N SER A 646 0.88 -5.76 11.88
CA SER A 646 -0.53 -5.93 12.26
C SER A 646 -1.34 -4.64 12.06
N ILE A 647 -2.67 -4.73 12.17
CA ILE A 647 -3.56 -3.55 12.18
C ILE A 647 -3.34 -2.71 13.45
N LEU A 648 -3.10 -3.34 14.60
CA LEU A 648 -2.81 -2.62 15.85
C LEU A 648 -1.54 -1.78 15.75
N GLU A 649 -0.46 -2.34 15.20
CA GLU A 649 0.79 -1.61 14.96
C GLU A 649 0.58 -0.44 13.99
N ALA A 650 -0.20 -0.64 12.93
CA ALA A 650 -0.53 0.42 11.96
C ALA A 650 -1.30 1.59 12.60
N VAL A 651 -2.30 1.29 13.42
CA VAL A 651 -3.14 2.29 14.10
C VAL A 651 -2.32 3.05 15.14
N ALA A 652 -1.49 2.37 15.95
CA ALA A 652 -0.60 3.02 16.91
C ALA A 652 0.55 3.81 16.26
N THR A 653 1.02 3.38 15.08
CA THR A 653 1.94 4.17 14.24
C THR A 653 1.28 5.49 13.82
N ALA A 654 0.00 5.46 13.44
CA ALA A 654 -0.74 6.67 13.10
C ALA A 654 -0.91 7.62 14.31
N TRP A 655 -1.19 7.09 15.52
CA TRP A 655 -1.22 7.87 16.76
C TRP A 655 0.14 8.54 17.03
N THR A 656 1.23 7.76 16.97
CA THR A 656 2.60 8.22 17.14
C THR A 656 2.92 9.37 16.17
N VAL A 657 2.61 9.19 14.87
CA VAL A 657 2.88 10.18 13.82
C VAL A 657 2.10 11.49 14.03
N ARG A 658 0.88 11.43 14.59
CA ARG A 658 0.09 12.62 14.96
C ARG A 658 0.66 13.38 16.17
N GLN A 659 1.32 12.68 17.09
CA GLN A 659 1.90 13.27 18.31
C GLN A 659 3.32 13.86 18.09
N LEU A 660 3.92 13.71 16.91
CA LEU A 660 5.28 14.20 16.63
C LEU A 660 5.39 15.73 16.76
N PRO A 661 6.35 16.27 17.55
CA PRO A 661 6.46 17.71 17.81
C PRO A 661 6.43 18.57 16.55
N SER A 662 5.53 19.55 16.51
CA SER A 662 5.34 20.47 15.37
C SER A 662 6.44 21.53 15.27
N ALA A 663 7.11 21.84 16.38
CA ALA A 663 8.16 22.86 16.51
C ALA A 663 9.40 22.31 17.23
N GLY A 664 10.49 23.10 17.22
CA GLY A 664 11.73 22.81 17.95
C GLY A 664 12.67 21.83 17.25
N GLN A 665 12.23 20.60 17.00
CA GLN A 665 13.09 19.53 16.50
C GLN A 665 12.84 19.21 15.02
N ARG A 666 13.88 19.31 14.19
CA ARG A 666 13.81 19.04 12.74
C ARG A 666 13.81 17.54 12.41
N VAL A 667 14.50 16.74 13.21
CA VAL A 667 14.77 15.31 12.97
C VAL A 667 14.67 14.56 14.29
N GLY A 668 14.00 13.40 14.31
CA GLY A 668 13.85 12.62 15.54
C GLY A 668 13.37 11.17 15.32
N PRO A 669 13.24 10.37 16.40
CA PRO A 669 12.76 9.00 16.32
C PRO A 669 11.24 8.95 16.07
N VAL A 670 10.78 7.84 15.47
CA VAL A 670 9.37 7.44 15.49
C VAL A 670 9.31 6.17 16.31
N SER A 671 8.60 6.19 17.44
CA SER A 671 8.55 5.10 18.41
C SER A 671 7.16 4.97 19.01
N VAL A 672 6.67 3.73 19.17
CA VAL A 672 5.43 3.46 19.91
C VAL A 672 5.73 3.62 21.40
N GLY A 673 5.28 4.73 21.96
CA GLY A 673 5.47 5.11 23.35
C GLY A 673 6.93 5.02 23.81
N THR A 674 7.18 4.28 24.89
CA THR A 674 8.44 4.38 25.66
C THR A 674 9.60 3.50 25.20
N GLY A 675 9.43 2.60 24.22
CA GLY A 675 10.48 1.60 23.93
C GLY A 675 10.65 1.07 22.50
N GLU A 676 9.60 0.94 21.70
CA GLU A 676 9.71 0.33 20.36
C GLU A 676 9.92 1.38 19.26
N ARG A 677 11.15 1.52 18.78
CA ARG A 677 11.49 2.46 17.69
C ARG A 677 11.15 1.87 16.32
N LEU A 678 10.01 2.30 15.77
CA LEU A 678 9.56 1.96 14.43
C LEU A 678 10.32 2.68 13.31
N GLY A 679 10.99 3.81 13.58
CA GLY A 679 11.68 4.56 12.53
C GLY A 679 12.32 5.89 12.94
N CYS A 680 12.27 6.85 12.01
CA CYS A 680 12.59 8.27 12.25
C CYS A 680 11.67 9.19 11.44
N TYR A 681 11.59 10.45 11.86
CA TYR A 681 10.89 11.52 11.12
C TYR A 681 11.85 12.67 10.79
N ILE A 682 11.52 13.39 9.73
CA ILE A 682 12.31 14.49 9.18
C ILE A 682 11.35 15.58 8.74
N ARG A 683 11.52 16.80 9.24
CA ARG A 683 10.83 18.00 8.75
C ARG A 683 11.74 18.68 7.72
N GLY A 684 11.27 18.78 6.49
CA GLY A 684 11.99 19.37 5.36
C GLY A 684 11.03 20.06 4.41
N THR A 685 11.42 20.21 3.15
CA THR A 685 10.64 20.89 2.11
C THR A 685 10.48 20.05 0.84
N PHE A 686 9.67 20.51 -0.12
CA PHE A 686 9.57 19.90 -1.46
C PHE A 686 10.87 19.92 -2.29
N ALA A 687 11.88 20.69 -1.87
CA ALA A 687 13.24 20.61 -2.43
C ALA A 687 14.04 19.40 -1.88
N GLU A 688 13.61 18.84 -0.74
CA GLU A 688 14.35 17.87 0.07
C GLU A 688 13.69 16.48 0.04
N MET A 689 12.96 16.15 -1.04
CA MET A 689 12.25 14.86 -1.22
C MET A 689 13.15 13.61 -1.15
N GLY A 690 14.47 13.78 -1.18
CA GLY A 690 15.46 12.73 -0.87
C GLY A 690 15.55 12.34 0.60
N SER A 691 14.85 13.04 1.51
CA SER A 691 14.71 12.66 2.92
C SER A 691 13.83 11.41 3.13
N ALA A 692 12.96 11.07 2.19
CA ALA A 692 12.17 9.84 2.26
C ALA A 692 13.04 8.59 2.03
N GLY A 693 12.78 7.52 2.79
CA GLY A 693 13.48 6.22 2.70
C GLY A 693 14.84 6.16 3.40
N VAL A 694 15.25 7.22 4.12
CA VAL A 694 16.53 7.26 4.84
C VAL A 694 16.40 6.57 6.21
N ARG A 695 17.22 5.53 6.45
CA ARG A 695 17.18 4.70 7.67
C ARG A 695 17.96 5.31 8.86
N SER A 696 18.98 6.12 8.58
CA SER A 696 19.88 6.70 9.59
C SER A 696 19.50 8.16 9.87
N LEU A 697 19.41 8.48 11.15
CA LEU A 697 19.13 9.84 11.64
C LEU A 697 20.30 10.76 11.27
N GLU A 698 21.49 10.24 11.53
CA GLU A 698 22.80 10.87 11.43
C GLU A 698 23.18 11.15 9.96
N THR A 699 22.80 10.23 9.06
CA THR A 699 22.94 10.40 7.60
C THR A 699 22.00 11.48 7.08
N THR A 700 20.79 11.58 7.64
CA THR A 700 19.85 12.65 7.30
C THR A 700 20.41 14.00 7.75
N GLU A 701 20.87 14.09 9.00
CA GLU A 701 21.46 15.30 9.58
C GLU A 701 22.67 15.79 8.76
N ALA A 702 23.57 14.89 8.35
CA ALA A 702 24.66 15.21 7.44
C ALA A 702 24.18 15.73 6.07
N ALA A 703 23.20 15.07 5.45
CA ALA A 703 22.63 15.49 4.16
C ALA A 703 21.87 16.83 4.25
N VAL A 704 21.22 17.09 5.38
CA VAL A 704 20.53 18.34 5.70
C VAL A 704 21.52 19.49 5.92
N GLY A 705 22.62 19.27 6.63
CA GLY A 705 23.68 20.28 6.74
C GLY A 705 24.23 20.66 5.36
N LEU A 706 24.39 19.69 4.46
CA LEU A 706 24.96 19.92 3.13
C LEU A 706 24.05 20.78 2.22
N THR A 707 22.73 20.88 2.48
CA THR A 707 21.87 21.86 1.78
C THR A 707 22.07 23.29 2.28
N GLN A 708 22.72 23.45 3.44
CA GLN A 708 23.03 24.72 4.11
C GLN A 708 24.51 25.14 3.98
N GLY A 709 25.35 24.33 3.31
CA GLY A 709 26.80 24.58 3.20
C GLY A 709 27.59 24.15 4.43
N GLU A 710 27.06 23.22 5.22
CA GLU A 710 27.70 22.65 6.39
C GLU A 710 27.84 21.12 6.24
N LEU A 711 28.84 20.51 6.87
CA LEU A 711 28.93 19.07 7.05
C LEU A 711 28.86 18.77 8.54
N TRP A 712 27.73 18.18 8.94
CA TRP A 712 27.49 17.70 10.30
C TRP A 712 27.98 16.25 10.36
N LEU A 713 28.80 15.90 11.36
CA LEU A 713 29.38 14.56 11.49
C LEU A 713 28.98 13.94 12.84
N PRO A 714 28.65 12.63 12.93
CA PRO A 714 27.95 12.07 14.11
C PRO A 714 28.81 11.93 15.37
N ARG A 715 30.03 12.48 15.35
CA ARG A 715 31.04 12.46 16.42
C ARG A 715 31.81 13.79 16.53
N ARG A 716 31.30 14.88 15.95
CA ARG A 716 31.84 16.24 16.12
C ARG A 716 30.71 17.16 16.55
N VAL A 717 31.00 18.03 17.52
CA VAL A 717 30.12 19.16 17.89
C VAL A 717 30.22 20.25 16.83
N ASP A 718 31.44 20.46 16.30
CA ASP A 718 31.72 21.46 15.28
C ASP A 718 31.13 21.08 13.92
N ARG A 719 30.41 22.03 13.32
CA ARG A 719 29.92 21.96 11.95
C ARG A 719 31.01 22.47 11.01
N LEU A 720 31.34 21.70 9.97
CA LEU A 720 32.38 22.08 9.01
C LEU A 720 31.74 22.83 7.84
N SER A 721 32.07 24.10 7.61
CA SER A 721 31.59 24.77 6.40
C SER A 721 32.23 24.16 5.15
N ILE A 722 31.41 23.88 4.13
CA ILE A 722 31.84 23.36 2.83
C ILE A 722 31.24 24.21 1.72
N PRO A 723 32.02 24.68 0.74
CA PRO A 723 31.50 25.40 -0.41
C PRO A 723 30.61 24.49 -1.27
N VAL A 724 29.30 24.77 -1.27
CA VAL A 724 28.29 24.08 -2.09
C VAL A 724 27.64 25.06 -3.07
N CYS A 725 27.21 24.55 -4.22
CA CYS A 725 26.41 25.28 -5.21
C CYS A 725 25.30 24.37 -5.72
N ARG A 726 24.20 24.93 -6.23
CA ARG A 726 23.11 24.12 -6.78
C ARG A 726 23.51 23.69 -8.19
N LEU A 727 23.13 22.47 -8.58
CA LEU A 727 23.40 21.98 -9.94
C LEU A 727 22.76 22.87 -11.03
N GLY A 728 21.66 23.56 -10.69
CA GLY A 728 21.01 24.56 -11.57
C GLY A 728 21.84 25.82 -11.80
N ASP A 729 22.74 26.17 -10.88
CA ASP A 729 23.64 27.32 -10.98
C ASP A 729 24.81 27.00 -11.94
N LEU A 730 25.20 25.73 -12.01
CA LEU A 730 26.21 25.20 -12.95
C LEU A 730 25.66 24.99 -14.37
N GLY A 731 24.34 24.82 -14.52
CA GLY A 731 23.71 24.67 -15.83
C GLY A 731 22.32 24.03 -15.80
N ARG A 732 21.75 23.79 -16.99
CA ARG A 732 20.45 23.12 -17.15
C ARG A 732 20.66 21.68 -17.61
N ARG A 733 19.79 20.76 -17.16
CA ARG A 733 19.78 19.36 -17.62
C ARG A 733 19.50 19.32 -19.13
N GLY A 734 20.30 18.53 -19.85
CA GLY A 734 20.12 18.29 -21.29
C GLY A 734 18.94 17.36 -21.63
N LEU A 735 18.84 16.99 -22.91
CA LEU A 735 17.85 16.04 -23.40
C LEU A 735 17.96 14.66 -22.72
N LEU A 736 16.88 13.88 -22.78
CA LEU A 736 16.96 12.45 -22.47
C LEU A 736 17.70 11.72 -23.60
N ASP A 737 18.36 10.62 -23.26
CA ASP A 737 18.98 9.65 -24.18
C ASP A 737 18.11 9.36 -25.43
N ARG A 738 16.84 9.03 -25.20
CA ARG A 738 15.86 8.70 -26.25
C ARG A 738 15.41 9.89 -27.10
N ASP A 739 15.65 11.11 -26.65
CA ASP A 739 15.47 12.35 -27.44
C ASP A 739 16.76 12.75 -28.20
N ILE A 740 17.89 12.08 -27.94
CA ILE A 740 19.16 12.24 -28.66
C ILE A 740 19.28 11.18 -29.76
N ASN A 741 19.13 9.89 -29.43
CA ASN A 741 19.29 8.78 -30.39
C ASN A 741 18.16 7.74 -30.41
N GLY A 742 17.12 7.90 -29.60
CA GLY A 742 16.07 6.90 -29.47
C GLY A 742 15.22 6.72 -30.73
N ALA A 743 14.43 5.65 -30.71
CA ALA A 743 13.34 5.38 -31.66
C ALA A 743 12.06 5.01 -30.88
N THR A 744 10.92 5.04 -31.53
CA THR A 744 9.62 4.67 -30.96
C THR A 744 8.78 4.02 -32.07
N ALA A 745 8.41 2.75 -31.89
CA ALA A 745 7.75 1.93 -32.92
C ALA A 745 8.47 1.98 -34.30
N GLY A 746 9.80 1.91 -34.30
CA GLY A 746 10.64 1.99 -35.51
C GLY A 746 10.90 3.42 -36.03
N ILE A 747 10.10 4.42 -35.62
CA ILE A 747 10.28 5.82 -36.03
C ILE A 747 11.39 6.47 -35.19
N ALA A 748 12.33 7.17 -35.82
CA ALA A 748 13.37 7.92 -35.12
C ALA A 748 12.77 9.03 -34.23
N ARG A 749 13.16 9.05 -32.96
CA ARG A 749 12.73 10.07 -31.97
C ARG A 749 13.79 11.13 -31.78
N GLY A 750 15.04 10.71 -31.59
CA GLY A 750 16.20 11.59 -31.55
C GLY A 750 16.85 11.80 -32.93
N PRO A 751 17.53 12.93 -33.17
CA PRO A 751 18.07 13.28 -34.50
C PRO A 751 19.46 12.72 -34.80
N PHE A 752 20.07 11.96 -33.88
CA PHE A 752 21.43 11.42 -34.03
C PHE A 752 21.48 9.89 -33.99
N ASP A 753 22.49 9.33 -34.64
CA ASP A 753 23.02 8.00 -34.36
C ASP A 753 24.37 8.10 -33.66
N ILE A 754 24.61 7.25 -32.67
CA ILE A 754 25.80 7.33 -31.81
C ILE A 754 26.79 6.24 -32.21
N VAL A 755 27.89 6.63 -32.85
CA VAL A 755 28.88 5.71 -33.44
C VAL A 755 30.25 5.84 -32.77
N ALA A 756 31.12 4.86 -33.00
CA ALA A 756 32.50 4.90 -32.51
C ALA A 756 33.28 6.09 -33.09
N LEU A 757 34.17 6.68 -32.30
CA LEU A 757 35.17 7.61 -32.83
C LEU A 757 36.09 6.90 -33.82
N ARG A 758 36.37 7.55 -34.95
CA ARG A 758 37.31 7.05 -35.96
C ARG A 758 38.71 7.58 -35.60
N PRO A 759 39.74 6.72 -35.47
CA PRO A 759 41.09 7.17 -35.11
C PRO A 759 41.60 8.30 -36.01
N GLY A 760 42.25 9.31 -35.42
CA GLY A 760 42.77 10.47 -36.15
C GLY A 760 41.74 11.50 -36.61
N THR A 761 40.44 11.34 -36.30
CA THR A 761 39.41 12.31 -36.68
C THR A 761 38.99 13.21 -35.51
N ILE A 762 38.69 14.49 -35.80
CA ILE A 762 38.08 15.40 -34.83
C ILE A 762 36.55 15.24 -34.93
N PRO A 763 35.84 14.83 -33.87
CA PRO A 763 34.39 14.65 -33.90
C PRO A 763 33.64 16.00 -34.00
N THR A 764 32.75 16.12 -34.98
CA THR A 764 31.88 17.31 -35.14
C THR A 764 30.91 17.51 -33.98
N TYR A 765 30.39 16.40 -33.45
CA TYR A 765 29.51 16.34 -32.28
C TYR A 765 30.09 15.31 -31.30
N PRO A 766 31.09 15.68 -30.48
CA PRO A 766 31.68 14.78 -29.50
C PRO A 766 30.65 14.38 -28.44
N VAL A 767 30.62 13.09 -28.07
CA VAL A 767 29.72 12.57 -27.06
C VAL A 767 30.47 11.61 -26.12
N LEU A 768 30.22 11.77 -24.82
CA LEU A 768 30.46 10.74 -23.82
C LEU A 768 29.14 9.98 -23.62
N TRP A 769 29.06 8.75 -24.13
CA TRP A 769 27.83 7.94 -24.18
C TRP A 769 27.89 6.70 -23.29
N ARG A 770 29.09 6.19 -22.98
CA ARG A 770 29.27 5.06 -22.06
C ARG A 770 30.32 5.39 -21.01
N HIS A 771 29.90 5.38 -19.75
CA HIS A 771 30.79 5.53 -18.59
C HIS A 771 31.72 4.32 -18.44
N GLU A 772 33.03 4.55 -18.51
CA GLU A 772 34.08 3.54 -18.40
C GLU A 772 35.01 3.85 -17.22
N ALA A 773 34.81 3.15 -16.10
CA ALA A 773 35.44 3.44 -14.81
C ALA A 773 36.99 3.47 -14.81
N GLN A 774 37.65 2.73 -15.71
CA GLN A 774 39.12 2.76 -15.83
C GLN A 774 39.63 4.01 -16.59
N ARG A 775 38.84 4.50 -17.56
CA ARG A 775 39.12 5.69 -18.37
C ARG A 775 38.75 6.98 -17.63
N GLU A 776 37.61 6.98 -16.95
CA GLU A 776 36.98 8.16 -16.36
C GLU A 776 37.36 8.36 -14.89
N THR A 777 38.68 8.40 -14.67
CA THR A 777 39.32 8.62 -13.36
C THR A 777 39.73 10.08 -13.12
N ARG A 778 39.49 10.98 -14.08
CA ARG A 778 39.88 12.40 -14.05
C ARG A 778 38.70 13.33 -14.31
N LEU A 779 38.67 14.50 -13.66
CA LEU A 779 37.59 15.50 -13.83
C LEU A 779 37.45 16.05 -15.25
N VAL A 780 38.43 15.84 -16.13
CA VAL A 780 38.33 16.08 -17.58
C VAL A 780 38.52 14.75 -18.30
N VAL A 781 37.62 14.45 -19.24
CA VAL A 781 37.59 13.20 -20.01
C VAL A 781 37.39 13.49 -21.49
N ASP A 782 37.99 12.67 -22.34
CA ASP A 782 37.75 12.68 -23.78
C ASP A 782 36.41 12.00 -24.15
N PRO A 783 35.78 12.36 -25.28
CA PRO A 783 34.62 11.64 -25.79
C PRO A 783 34.94 10.17 -26.12
N ASP A 784 33.94 9.28 -26.06
CA ASP A 784 34.04 7.89 -26.53
C ASP A 784 33.28 7.64 -27.85
N ARG A 785 32.40 8.58 -28.23
CA ARG A 785 31.55 8.50 -29.42
C ARG A 785 31.49 9.83 -30.17
N VAL A 786 31.00 9.76 -31.40
CA VAL A 786 30.50 10.90 -32.17
C VAL A 786 29.02 10.68 -32.48
N ALA A 787 28.24 11.76 -32.45
CA ALA A 787 26.86 11.77 -32.90
C ALA A 787 26.79 12.15 -34.39
N GLU A 788 26.50 11.18 -35.26
CA GLU A 788 26.24 11.43 -36.67
C GLU A 788 24.76 11.82 -36.88
N ILE A 789 24.47 12.78 -37.75
CA ILE A 789 23.11 13.30 -37.96
C ILE A 789 22.31 12.34 -38.83
N ARG A 790 21.12 11.93 -38.37
CA ARG A 790 20.18 11.11 -39.14
C ARG A 790 19.68 11.83 -40.40
N PRO A 791 19.37 11.10 -41.50
CA PRO A 791 18.73 11.67 -42.68
C PRO A 791 17.50 12.52 -42.31
N GLY A 792 17.42 13.75 -42.84
CA GLY A 792 16.38 14.73 -42.50
C GLY A 792 16.52 15.41 -41.12
N GLY A 793 17.22 14.80 -40.15
CA GLY A 793 17.30 15.28 -38.76
C GLY A 793 18.09 16.57 -38.52
N ARG A 794 18.67 17.21 -39.55
CA ARG A 794 19.64 18.30 -39.41
C ARG A 794 19.13 19.51 -38.62
N GLN A 795 17.88 19.92 -38.78
CA GLN A 795 17.31 21.05 -38.03
C GLN A 795 17.12 20.71 -36.54
N GLN A 796 16.61 19.51 -36.25
CA GLN A 796 16.44 19.00 -34.89
C GLN A 796 17.79 18.76 -34.20
N ALA A 797 18.81 18.28 -34.92
CA ALA A 797 20.18 18.14 -34.44
C ALA A 797 20.81 19.49 -34.05
N VAL A 798 20.66 20.52 -34.89
CA VAL A 798 21.15 21.87 -34.56
C VAL A 798 20.41 22.48 -33.38
N ALA A 799 19.09 22.27 -33.27
CA ALA A 799 18.30 22.73 -32.12
C ALA A 799 18.71 22.00 -30.82
N ALA A 800 18.85 20.67 -30.86
CA ALA A 800 19.33 19.87 -29.74
C ALA A 800 20.72 20.33 -29.29
N TRP A 801 21.68 20.44 -30.22
CA TRP A 801 23.05 20.86 -29.89
C TRP A 801 23.09 22.27 -29.29
N ARG A 802 22.43 23.26 -29.91
CA ARG A 802 22.37 24.64 -29.37
C ARG A 802 21.76 24.71 -27.96
N ASN A 803 20.76 23.88 -27.68
CA ASN A 803 20.04 23.93 -26.41
C ASN A 803 20.71 23.08 -25.31
N THR A 804 21.49 22.05 -25.65
CA THR A 804 22.01 21.09 -24.68
C THR A 804 23.47 20.66 -24.86
N SER A 805 24.29 21.39 -25.63
CA SER A 805 25.75 21.19 -25.67
C SER A 805 26.41 21.66 -24.36
N SER A 806 26.28 20.85 -23.31
CA SER A 806 27.01 21.02 -22.06
C SER A 806 28.45 20.53 -22.20
N ARG A 807 29.39 21.18 -21.50
CA ARG A 807 30.72 20.60 -21.24
C ARG A 807 30.79 19.82 -19.94
N LEU A 808 29.78 19.92 -19.07
CA LEU A 808 29.69 19.25 -17.78
C LEU A 808 28.70 18.09 -17.87
N HIS A 809 29.18 16.88 -17.62
CA HIS A 809 28.41 15.65 -17.58
C HIS A 809 28.22 15.22 -16.12
N PHE A 810 27.01 14.78 -15.78
CA PHE A 810 26.70 14.11 -14.53
C PHE A 810 26.25 12.70 -14.85
N THR A 811 26.83 11.71 -14.16
CA THR A 811 26.33 10.34 -14.23
C THR A 811 25.02 10.27 -13.45
N LEU A 812 23.95 9.87 -14.14
CA LEU A 812 22.62 9.68 -13.54
C LEU A 812 22.47 8.25 -13.02
N ASP A 813 21.49 8.04 -12.14
CA ASP A 813 21.05 6.73 -11.65
C ASP A 813 22.19 5.88 -11.04
N PHE A 814 23.01 6.52 -10.20
CA PHE A 814 24.13 5.91 -9.50
C PHE A 814 23.75 4.66 -8.71
N ARG A 815 24.50 3.58 -8.94
CA ARG A 815 24.57 2.43 -8.04
C ARG A 815 25.90 2.49 -7.29
N LEU A 816 25.86 2.57 -5.97
CA LEU A 816 27.06 2.41 -5.12
C LEU A 816 27.68 1.04 -5.38
N ASN A 817 28.97 1.02 -5.72
CA ASN A 817 29.76 -0.19 -5.98
C ASN A 817 31.25 0.14 -5.80
N SER A 818 32.12 -0.87 -5.83
CA SER A 818 33.56 -0.75 -5.54
C SER A 818 34.41 -0.14 -6.67
N GLN A 819 33.84 0.20 -7.83
CA GLN A 819 34.60 0.82 -8.92
C GLN A 819 34.81 2.33 -8.65
N PRO A 820 36.01 2.88 -8.93
CA PRO A 820 36.18 4.33 -8.95
C PRO A 820 35.32 4.91 -10.08
N ARG A 821 34.33 5.74 -9.73
CA ARG A 821 33.43 6.41 -10.68
C ARG A 821 33.29 7.87 -10.31
N LEU A 822 33.43 8.75 -11.28
CA LEU A 822 33.21 10.18 -11.07
C LEU A 822 31.72 10.52 -11.11
N SER A 823 31.25 11.22 -10.07
CA SER A 823 29.90 11.79 -10.01
C SER A 823 29.63 12.79 -11.13
N SER A 824 30.67 13.53 -11.51
CA SER A 824 30.67 14.44 -12.65
C SER A 824 32.04 14.52 -13.31
N CYS A 825 32.04 14.77 -14.62
CA CYS A 825 33.24 14.96 -15.42
C CYS A 825 32.99 16.03 -16.49
N ARG A 826 34.08 16.61 -17.01
CA ARG A 826 34.04 17.65 -18.04
C ARG A 826 34.53 17.10 -19.36
N LEU A 827 33.76 17.27 -20.42
CA LEU A 827 34.16 16.87 -21.76
C LEU A 827 35.28 17.77 -22.29
N TYR A 828 36.35 17.14 -22.76
CA TYR A 828 37.41 17.82 -23.48
C TYR A 828 36.89 18.32 -24.85
N ASP A 829 37.41 19.47 -25.29
CA ASP A 829 37.00 20.13 -26.53
C ASP A 829 38.24 20.76 -27.13
N ALA A 830 38.84 20.05 -28.09
CA ALA A 830 39.99 20.51 -28.84
C ALA A 830 39.66 21.71 -29.77
N GLY A 831 38.40 21.83 -30.20
CA GLY A 831 37.95 22.91 -31.07
C GLY A 831 38.00 24.29 -30.40
N ALA A 832 37.78 24.35 -29.09
CA ALA A 832 37.90 25.59 -28.31
C ALA A 832 39.33 26.16 -28.27
N VAL A 833 40.37 25.32 -28.44
CA VAL A 833 41.77 25.77 -28.44
C VAL A 833 42.13 26.39 -29.79
N HIS A 834 41.85 25.71 -30.91
CA HIS A 834 42.16 26.24 -32.24
C HIS A 834 41.33 27.48 -32.63
N ARG A 835 40.09 27.64 -32.12
CA ARG A 835 39.29 28.85 -32.38
C ARG A 835 39.83 30.11 -31.71
N ARG A 836 40.75 30.00 -30.73
CA ARG A 836 41.43 31.16 -30.14
C ARG A 836 42.68 31.59 -30.93
N SER A 837 43.30 30.70 -31.69
CA SER A 837 44.45 31.02 -32.55
C SER A 837 44.05 31.48 -33.96
N GLY A 838 42.87 31.07 -34.46
CA GLY A 838 42.34 31.46 -35.78
C GLY A 838 41.46 32.72 -35.78
N MET A 839 41.77 33.72 -34.95
CA MET A 839 40.98 34.97 -34.85
C MET A 839 41.82 36.25 -34.99
N ALA A 840 43.00 36.13 -35.61
CA ALA A 840 43.64 37.22 -36.35
C ALA A 840 43.26 37.10 -37.83
N GLU A 841 43.31 38.23 -38.56
CA GLU A 841 43.07 38.36 -40.00
C GLU A 841 41.66 38.00 -40.52
N LEU A 842 40.79 39.01 -40.57
CA LEU A 842 40.05 39.45 -41.78
C LEU A 842 39.51 40.88 -41.53
N PRO A 843 39.35 41.73 -42.56
CA PRO A 843 39.34 43.19 -42.37
C PRO A 843 37.97 43.78 -41.98
N LEU A 844 38.02 44.92 -41.29
CA LEU A 844 36.86 45.76 -40.98
C LEU A 844 36.41 46.58 -42.22
N PRO A 845 35.11 46.59 -42.57
CA PRO A 845 34.56 47.65 -43.41
C PRO A 845 34.45 48.94 -42.58
N GLY A 846 35.05 50.04 -43.07
CA GLY A 846 35.27 51.24 -42.27
C GLY A 846 34.02 52.11 -42.00
N ARG A 847 34.11 52.92 -40.94
CA ARG A 847 33.29 54.12 -40.72
C ARG A 847 34.13 55.25 -40.12
N ALA A 848 33.63 56.48 -40.25
CA ALA A 848 34.45 57.70 -40.22
C ALA A 848 35.00 58.11 -38.84
N LEU A 849 36.07 58.93 -38.89
CA LEU A 849 36.69 59.63 -37.77
C LEU A 849 35.79 60.75 -37.21
N GLY A 850 35.94 61.06 -35.91
CA GLY A 850 35.36 62.21 -35.22
C GLY A 850 36.10 62.45 -33.90
N ASN A 851 36.47 63.71 -33.60
CA ASN A 851 37.55 64.03 -32.66
C ASN A 851 37.10 64.48 -31.24
N SER A 852 37.75 63.90 -30.21
CA SER A 852 38.34 64.61 -29.03
C SER A 852 37.42 65.27 -27.96
N PRO A 853 37.95 65.73 -26.80
CA PRO A 853 38.78 64.97 -25.82
C PRO A 853 38.52 65.23 -24.30
N GLY A 854 38.55 64.18 -23.46
CA GLY A 854 38.89 64.20 -22.01
C GLY A 854 37.92 64.88 -21.00
N PRO A 855 38.25 64.96 -19.68
CA PRO A 855 39.35 64.28 -18.95
C PRO A 855 39.01 63.67 -17.53
N VAL A 856 39.76 62.61 -17.15
CA VAL A 856 40.39 62.29 -15.84
C VAL A 856 39.60 62.25 -14.50
N GLY A 857 39.85 61.18 -13.72
CA GLY A 857 39.67 61.08 -12.24
C GLY A 857 39.05 59.75 -11.79
N GLN A 858 39.70 58.68 -11.31
CA GLN A 858 41.07 58.30 -10.87
C GLN A 858 41.14 57.94 -9.36
N HIS A 859 41.91 56.87 -9.04
CA HIS A 859 42.22 56.25 -7.73
C HIS A 859 41.17 55.28 -7.13
N ASP A 860 41.54 54.13 -6.52
CA ASP A 860 42.73 53.27 -6.75
C ASP A 860 42.58 51.85 -6.12
N ALA A 861 43.57 50.97 -6.38
CA ALA A 861 43.81 49.61 -5.88
C ALA A 861 42.80 48.52 -6.30
N GLY A 862 43.17 47.25 -6.55
CA GLY A 862 44.47 46.57 -6.43
C GLY A 862 44.31 45.27 -5.60
N ALA A 863 44.82 44.08 -5.96
CA ALA A 863 45.88 43.75 -6.92
C ALA A 863 45.66 42.37 -7.63
N HIS A 864 46.64 41.93 -8.43
CA HIS A 864 46.62 40.71 -9.25
C HIS A 864 47.06 39.43 -8.50
N GLY A 865 46.73 38.26 -9.06
CA GLY A 865 47.38 36.97 -8.77
C GLY A 865 47.84 36.27 -10.05
N LEU A 866 49.11 35.83 -10.10
CA LEU A 866 49.70 35.10 -11.23
C LEU A 866 49.62 33.58 -11.04
N LEU A 867 49.74 32.83 -12.15
CA LEU A 867 50.15 31.42 -12.12
C LEU A 867 51.68 31.32 -11.95
N VAL A 868 52.14 30.29 -11.23
CA VAL A 868 53.50 29.77 -11.28
C VAL A 868 53.43 28.25 -11.19
N ASP A 869 54.12 27.54 -12.11
CA ASP A 869 54.21 26.08 -12.13
C ASP A 869 55.15 25.52 -11.04
N TRP A 870 54.95 24.26 -10.65
CA TRP A 870 55.96 23.44 -9.98
C TRP A 870 56.02 22.05 -10.61
N HIS A 871 57.24 21.62 -10.97
CA HIS A 871 57.47 20.43 -11.78
C HIS A 871 58.21 19.33 -11.00
N THR A 872 57.68 18.10 -11.07
CA THR A 872 58.33 16.79 -10.89
C THR A 872 59.66 16.66 -10.12
N SER A 873 59.69 15.78 -9.12
CA SER A 873 60.88 14.99 -8.75
C SER A 873 60.50 13.64 -8.13
N ALA A 874 61.24 12.59 -8.51
CA ALA A 874 61.31 11.30 -7.82
C ALA A 874 62.80 10.95 -7.68
N PRO A 875 63.22 10.17 -6.66
CA PRO A 875 63.86 8.91 -7.02
C PRO A 875 63.82 7.75 -5.99
N ARG A 876 63.83 6.52 -6.56
CA ARG A 876 64.57 5.32 -6.12
C ARG A 876 64.18 4.61 -4.81
N ALA A 877 64.80 3.44 -4.64
CA ALA A 877 64.49 2.39 -3.67
C ALA A 877 65.67 2.10 -2.71
N GLY A 878 65.38 1.41 -1.62
CA GLY A 878 66.33 0.85 -0.64
C GLY A 878 65.70 -0.36 0.07
N SER A 879 66.49 -1.18 0.76
CA SER A 879 66.09 -2.55 1.15
C SER A 879 66.49 -2.96 2.57
N THR A 880 65.69 -3.89 3.13
CA THR A 880 66.06 -4.95 4.12
C THR A 880 66.46 -4.60 5.57
N HIS A 881 66.15 -5.57 6.45
CA HIS A 881 66.63 -5.83 7.83
C HIS A 881 66.06 -5.06 9.05
N ASP A 882 65.05 -5.70 9.68
CA ASP A 882 65.13 -6.43 10.98
C ASP A 882 65.37 -5.77 12.37
N LEU A 883 64.94 -6.56 13.38
CA LEU A 883 65.27 -6.61 14.83
C LEU A 883 64.47 -5.79 15.88
N GLU A 884 63.64 -6.56 16.60
CA GLU A 884 63.54 -6.69 18.08
C GLU A 884 63.14 -5.53 19.02
N ALA A 885 61.87 -5.61 19.47
CA ALA A 885 61.45 -6.01 20.82
C ALA A 885 61.98 -5.30 22.10
N SER A 886 61.04 -4.69 22.84
CA SER A 886 61.06 -4.66 24.33
C SER A 886 59.65 -4.45 24.93
N GLY A 887 59.21 -5.33 25.84
CA GLY A 887 58.13 -5.08 26.82
C GLY A 887 58.73 -4.89 28.23
N PRO A 888 58.09 -5.33 29.35
CA PRO A 888 56.71 -5.82 29.50
C PRO A 888 55.98 -5.42 30.83
N ALA A 889 54.66 -5.62 30.89
CA ALA A 889 53.83 -5.94 32.07
C ALA A 889 52.41 -6.34 31.59
N GLY A 890 51.64 -7.31 32.09
CA GLY A 890 51.71 -8.15 33.32
C GLY A 890 50.61 -7.73 34.32
N SER A 891 49.79 -8.57 34.97
CA SER A 891 49.47 -10.03 34.95
C SER A 891 48.34 -10.28 35.99
N ARG A 892 47.45 -11.27 36.02
CA ARG A 892 47.09 -12.52 35.28
C ARG A 892 45.56 -12.78 35.51
N HIS A 893 44.83 -13.64 34.77
CA HIS A 893 44.67 -15.09 35.03
C HIS A 893 43.82 -15.74 33.90
N THR A 894 44.37 -16.68 33.10
CA THR A 894 44.17 -18.15 33.15
C THR A 894 42.71 -18.65 33.02
N ALA A 895 42.24 -19.29 31.92
CA ALA A 895 42.68 -20.53 31.21
C ALA A 895 41.87 -21.79 31.65
N ALA A 896 41.64 -22.87 30.86
CA ALA A 896 42.10 -23.25 29.50
C ALA A 896 41.26 -24.42 28.89
N LEU A 897 41.73 -24.93 27.71
CA LEU A 897 41.49 -26.26 27.08
C LEU A 897 40.26 -26.34 26.14
N ARG A 898 40.28 -27.05 24.97
CA ARG A 898 41.37 -27.68 24.19
C ARG A 898 40.90 -28.06 22.75
N ARG A 899 41.77 -27.85 21.73
CA ARG A 899 41.92 -28.61 20.44
C ARG A 899 40.70 -28.76 19.49
N ALA A 900 40.84 -29.12 18.21
CA ALA A 900 41.88 -28.85 17.20
C ALA A 900 41.37 -29.28 15.79
N THR A 901 41.81 -28.59 14.73
CA THR A 901 42.08 -29.04 13.34
C THR A 901 41.39 -30.29 12.76
N GLY A 902 40.77 -30.19 11.56
CA GLY A 902 40.47 -31.39 10.75
C GLY A 902 39.69 -31.16 9.44
N THR A 903 40.40 -31.02 8.33
CA THR A 903 39.91 -31.16 6.94
C THR A 903 39.27 -32.53 6.65
N GLY A 904 38.33 -32.65 5.70
CA GLY A 904 38.10 -33.95 5.06
C GLY A 904 36.79 -34.18 4.30
N GLN A 905 36.94 -34.49 3.02
CA GLN A 905 35.98 -34.89 1.98
C GLN A 905 35.15 -36.20 2.18
N ASP A 906 34.18 -36.36 1.28
CA ASP A 906 33.70 -37.60 0.59
C ASP A 906 32.74 -38.64 1.25
N HIS A 907 31.56 -38.74 0.62
CA HIS A 907 30.88 -39.93 0.07
C HIS A 907 30.58 -41.25 0.88
N ILE A 908 29.27 -41.56 0.91
CA ILE A 908 28.64 -42.85 0.46
C ILE A 908 28.54 -44.08 1.41
N ARG A 909 27.27 -44.32 1.83
CA ARG A 909 26.53 -45.61 2.00
C ARG A 909 26.76 -46.62 3.16
N ARG A 910 25.59 -47.11 3.62
CA ARG A 910 25.18 -48.50 4.01
C ARG A 910 25.44 -49.07 5.42
N LEU A 911 24.33 -49.25 6.14
CA LEU A 911 23.86 -50.45 6.87
C LEU A 911 22.35 -50.57 6.53
N GLN A 912 21.62 -51.69 6.32
CA GLN A 912 21.63 -53.10 6.76
C GLN A 912 21.28 -53.33 8.25
N GLY A 913 20.23 -54.09 8.64
CA GLY A 913 19.07 -54.58 7.86
C GLY A 913 18.38 -55.83 8.46
N SER A 914 17.04 -55.84 8.53
CA SER A 914 16.13 -57.00 8.78
C SER A 914 14.66 -56.54 8.69
N GLY A 915 13.64 -57.33 8.37
CA GLY A 915 13.62 -58.68 7.77
C GLY A 915 12.37 -59.51 8.14
N THR A 916 11.43 -59.68 7.20
CA THR A 916 10.31 -60.69 7.05
C THR A 916 8.94 -60.03 6.72
N ALA A 917 7.98 -60.67 6.04
CA ALA A 917 7.99 -61.64 4.92
C ALA A 917 6.55 -61.80 4.33
N ALA A 918 6.45 -62.42 3.14
CA ALA A 918 5.21 -62.75 2.38
C ALA A 918 4.44 -61.55 1.74
N GLY A 919 3.84 -61.68 0.56
CA GLY A 919 3.77 -62.83 -0.36
C GLY A 919 3.51 -62.42 -1.83
N GLU A 920 3.78 -63.32 -2.77
CA GLU A 920 3.96 -63.00 -4.20
C GLU A 920 2.71 -63.17 -5.08
N ARG A 921 2.61 -62.34 -6.13
CA ARG A 921 2.53 -62.81 -7.53
C ARG A 921 2.76 -61.67 -8.53
N GLY A 922 3.22 -61.99 -9.73
CA GLY A 922 3.42 -61.05 -10.84
C GLY A 922 3.62 -61.78 -12.18
N LEU A 923 3.76 -61.03 -13.27
CA LEU A 923 4.36 -61.35 -14.59
C LEU A 923 4.40 -60.01 -15.37
N GLU A 924 5.40 -59.71 -16.22
CA GLU A 924 5.43 -59.92 -17.68
C GLU A 924 4.12 -59.55 -18.46
N ARG A 925 4.15 -58.99 -19.69
CA ARG A 925 5.21 -59.00 -20.72
C ARG A 925 5.14 -57.79 -21.69
N ARG A 926 5.86 -57.88 -22.83
CA ARG A 926 6.10 -56.82 -23.84
C ARG A 926 5.10 -56.83 -25.02
N ARG A 927 5.10 -55.69 -25.75
CA ARG A 927 4.86 -55.48 -27.21
C ARG A 927 3.42 -55.28 -27.73
N SER A 928 3.38 -54.49 -28.81
CA SER A 928 2.28 -53.94 -29.61
C SER A 928 2.01 -54.78 -30.88
N PRO A 929 1.16 -54.35 -31.86
CA PRO A 929 -0.16 -53.68 -31.80
C PRO A 929 -1.21 -54.33 -32.77
N GLY A 930 -2.47 -53.86 -32.83
CA GLY A 930 -3.32 -54.14 -34.01
C GLY A 930 -4.86 -54.04 -33.88
N THR A 931 -5.44 -52.99 -34.48
CA THR A 931 -6.76 -52.89 -35.17
C THR A 931 -8.07 -53.52 -34.64
N ARG A 932 -9.11 -52.66 -34.66
CA ARG A 932 -10.59 -52.88 -34.52
C ARG A 932 -11.20 -53.63 -35.75
N PRO A 933 -12.54 -53.89 -35.89
CA PRO A 933 -13.70 -53.48 -35.06
C PRO A 933 -14.80 -54.53 -34.77
N GLY A 934 -15.73 -54.21 -33.84
CA GLY A 934 -16.98 -54.94 -33.61
C GLY A 934 -18.02 -54.12 -32.80
N ARG A 935 -19.25 -54.01 -33.33
CA ARG A 935 -20.49 -53.44 -32.70
C ARG A 935 -21.09 -54.45 -31.69
N ILE A 936 -22.01 -54.16 -30.75
CA ILE A 936 -23.03 -53.10 -30.55
C ILE A 936 -23.31 -52.91 -29.02
N ASP A 937 -23.97 -51.82 -28.61
CA ASP A 937 -24.37 -51.41 -27.24
C ASP A 937 -25.59 -52.23 -26.67
N PRO A 938 -26.20 -51.96 -25.48
CA PRO A 938 -25.92 -51.01 -24.35
C PRO A 938 -26.01 -51.78 -22.97
N PRO A 939 -26.51 -51.25 -21.81
CA PRO A 939 -26.62 -49.88 -21.25
C PRO A 939 -26.02 -49.71 -19.82
N ALA A 940 -26.02 -48.45 -19.33
CA ALA A 940 -26.22 -47.98 -17.94
C ALA A 940 -25.63 -48.73 -16.70
N GLY A 941 -24.92 -47.98 -15.85
CA GLY A 941 -24.75 -48.28 -14.41
C GLY A 941 -23.45 -47.75 -13.80
N ALA A 942 -23.55 -47.07 -12.64
CA ALA A 942 -22.49 -46.56 -11.74
C ALA A 942 -21.02 -46.94 -12.07
N THR A 943 -20.09 -45.99 -12.15
CA THR A 943 -19.78 -44.98 -11.11
C THR A 943 -19.37 -43.61 -11.66
#